data_AF-A0A443I091-F1
#
_entry.id   AF-A0A443I091-F1
#
_cell.length_a   1.000
_cell.length_b   1.000
_cell.length_c   1.000
_cell.angle_alpha   90.00
_cell.angle_beta   90.00
_cell.angle_gamma   90.00
#
_symmetry.space_group_name_H-M   'P 1'
#
loop_
_entity.id
_entity.type
_entity.pdbx_description
1 polymer ?
#
loop_
_entity_poly.entity_id
_entity_poly.type
_entity_poly.pdbx_seq_one_letter_code
_entity_poly.pdbx_strand_id
1 'polypeptide(L)'
;MGLLIHLSILSQVAVLAAAASSSPSVRVADPYIASQWNACPSTCESANPNDWDLYSNLRVLKSCNEPMLLNLVVSNPTGTTDSSLRQPLYACSTANVDNLATSKTASASSASARRYSTKNVQMETAWRGDDTSQYSSHAEVAAQLVQSHLNAPASQNATIAMGYSNGVVVGAFIGSNMEKANGENKSLLNSFLTKLRQGELNKSGVMMQVCDSDRTAAYTLGVVAEANADYAQALGAVREALATWNTGKCVSGYSGTSTSKISVSEAEEDDEDDITPPRNGTSAHVHVHRRSHGKRLLSEKHRRATCTAIRVNDGDSCSTLATRCGISPADFTKYNPSSTLCSSLLAGQHVCCSAGTLPDYSPQPNADGTCASYTVQNNDWCSKIAAANSITVDDIEDWNEKSWGWTGCDNIQAGANICVSKGEPPMPSVLQNAVCGPQKAGTKRPDNWDDIESLNPCPLNACCDIWGQCGTTADFCTRTNSTTGAPGTAKAGTNGCISNCGTDIVYDDSGFGDHPVLVGYYEAFQNTRPCLNMDVTAINNTVQWGGQLGSHASTFSQAWDHIHFAFANITESFEVDVSSVQDEFDEFKKFTSPGKKPKVLSFGGWSFSTALDSYAIFRKGVTDEQRSLFASNVAKFADDNDLDGLDFDWEYPGAPDIPGIPAGDPGDGARYLQFLKEVRDKLSSDKTLSIAAPASYWYLKGFPIANISSVVDYIVYMTYDLHGQWDWNNPSSDDGCDGSACLRSHVNYTEIVNSLSMITKAGVPNSKIVAGLASYGRSFGMVDPSCYGPECKFTGPDSGAMPGRCTQTPGYIANAEINEWLQGDQNITTYFDEVSRSTISYSANGTWVAYTDDDERNNRITEWWYDRTVLGTSLWAIDLTEFVAELPDGTVLPPSTLIDCDQVFTSLDDVEAAAGSIQPECMNLYLIQALQSNLTASVSQYHDVLKTDYDEKFGWYQDAVREQFPLSLQAFLKANASNYFECTSQSMEPWSEEPIGKNTSSSCPSNPKDTGYATFYWTATDKDGFLNDLEETTGITPDQLLWEIDASHCVDSPDVSQPTICSGSRNIGMPNLPPDFTVSNPKDIISARLPNITTFENQSTTIVSLANSDLYLGDTIDVVDGASLLVLMVSNSIASMKSVEKIGTEYHKEQVEQAILLFVSALLLLIPGLGEIADSVELTSIAITLRAIGAAGDAGFGIYGVVSAKDAGVGEIFLALLGGLGILDMLRAPGLFAKAAKARRAMDAGDIAKLGNEVKGGIAQIDKLKQLCH
;
A
#
# COMPACT_ATOMS: atom_id res chain seq x y z
N MET A 1 23.08 62.21 30.43
CA MET A 1 23.58 61.29 29.39
C MET A 1 23.15 59.82 29.58
N GLY A 2 22.27 59.51 30.55
CA GLY A 2 21.70 58.16 30.75
C GLY A 2 20.21 57.99 30.42
N LEU A 3 19.48 59.07 30.11
CA LEU A 3 18.03 59.02 29.83
C LEU A 3 17.67 59.18 28.34
N LEU A 4 18.66 59.44 27.48
CA LEU A 4 18.49 59.57 26.02
C LEU A 4 18.88 58.29 25.25
N ILE A 5 19.34 57.25 25.96
CA ILE A 5 19.72 55.95 25.37
C ILE A 5 18.57 54.93 25.50
N HIS A 6 17.58 55.15 26.39
CA HIS A 6 16.44 54.24 26.55
C HIS A 6 15.23 54.52 25.64
N LEU A 7 15.11 55.71 25.05
CA LEU A 7 14.00 56.01 24.13
C LEU A 7 14.29 55.67 22.66
N SER A 8 15.57 55.43 22.30
CA SER A 8 15.97 55.02 20.95
C SER A 8 15.85 53.51 20.72
N ILE A 9 15.89 52.72 21.79
CA ILE A 9 15.85 51.25 21.73
C ILE A 9 14.39 50.74 21.72
N LEU A 10 13.44 51.48 22.29
CA LEU A 10 12.01 51.13 22.24
C LEU A 10 11.33 51.44 20.90
N SER A 11 11.91 52.33 20.07
CA SER A 11 11.36 52.63 18.74
C SER A 11 11.92 51.74 17.62
N GLN A 12 13.02 51.00 17.87
CA GLN A 12 13.55 50.01 16.92
C GLN A 12 13.05 48.58 17.20
N VAL A 13 12.61 48.28 18.43
CA VAL A 13 11.93 47.00 18.73
C VAL A 13 10.49 47.01 18.22
N ALA A 14 9.80 48.16 18.16
CA ALA A 14 8.45 48.27 17.61
C ALA A 14 8.39 48.21 16.07
N VAL A 15 9.49 48.52 15.36
CA VAL A 15 9.55 48.44 13.88
C VAL A 15 10.06 47.07 13.40
N LEU A 16 10.78 46.32 14.24
CA LEU A 16 11.12 44.92 13.99
C LEU A 16 10.01 43.94 14.44
N ALA A 17 9.17 44.31 15.41
CA ALA A 17 7.97 43.54 15.78
C ALA A 17 6.81 43.69 14.77
N ALA A 18 6.79 44.75 13.94
CA ALA A 18 5.80 44.91 12.88
C ALA A 18 6.18 44.20 11.56
N ALA A 19 7.45 43.82 11.38
CA ALA A 19 7.93 43.06 10.22
C ALA A 19 7.97 41.53 10.45
N ALA A 20 7.65 41.06 11.67
CA ALA A 20 7.48 39.64 12.01
C ALA A 20 6.00 39.21 12.06
N SER A 21 5.08 40.06 11.58
CA SER A 21 3.64 39.77 11.51
C SER A 21 3.15 39.29 10.13
N SER A 22 4.06 39.00 9.19
CA SER A 22 3.74 38.12 8.06
C SER A 22 4.00 36.68 8.50
N SER A 23 2.96 36.05 9.03
CA SER A 23 2.91 34.64 9.39
C SER A 23 3.61 33.75 8.34
N PRO A 24 4.65 32.97 8.67
CA PRO A 24 4.77 31.67 8.08
C PRO A 24 3.68 30.84 8.77
N SER A 25 2.51 30.77 8.15
CA SER A 25 1.52 29.76 8.51
C SER A 25 2.22 28.41 8.42
N VAL A 26 2.62 27.84 9.56
CA VAL A 26 2.91 26.41 9.68
C VAL A 26 1.58 25.73 9.36
N ARG A 27 1.45 25.30 8.11
CA ARG A 27 0.27 24.57 7.64
C ARG A 27 0.44 23.13 8.14
N VAL A 28 -0.29 22.79 9.19
CA VAL A 28 -0.67 21.39 9.45
C VAL A 28 -1.60 21.02 8.29
N ALA A 29 -1.20 20.09 7.45
CA ALA A 29 -1.82 19.75 6.16
C ALA A 29 -2.39 18.33 6.06
N ASP A 30 -2.98 17.76 7.12
CA ASP A 30 -3.74 16.49 7.15
C ASP A 30 -3.05 15.24 6.53
N PRO A 31 -2.71 14.22 7.33
CA PRO A 31 -2.28 12.90 6.83
C PRO A 31 -3.27 12.24 5.83
N TYR A 32 -4.53 12.70 5.78
CA TYR A 32 -5.50 12.26 4.77
C TYR A 32 -5.10 12.57 3.32
N ILE A 33 -4.24 13.56 3.07
CA ILE A 33 -3.78 13.84 1.69
C ILE A 33 -3.03 12.65 1.12
N ALA A 34 -2.52 11.74 1.93
CA ALA A 34 -1.47 10.87 1.46
C ALA A 34 -1.87 9.41 1.25
N SER A 35 -2.93 8.90 1.87
CA SER A 35 -3.44 7.56 1.52
C SER A 35 -4.31 7.56 0.25
N GLN A 36 -4.93 8.69 -0.12
CA GLN A 36 -5.63 8.83 -1.41
C GLN A 36 -4.83 9.56 -2.49
N TRP A 37 -3.77 10.33 -2.16
CA TRP A 37 -2.93 11.02 -3.16
C TRP A 37 -1.51 10.47 -3.30
N ASN A 38 -1.12 9.43 -2.55
CA ASN A 38 0.10 8.65 -2.82
C ASN A 38 -0.18 7.25 -3.36
N ALA A 39 -1.44 6.88 -3.56
CA ALA A 39 -1.71 5.92 -4.61
C ALA A 39 -1.40 6.63 -5.95
N CYS A 40 -0.65 5.97 -6.83
CA CYS A 40 -0.66 6.38 -8.22
C CYS A 40 -2.11 6.54 -8.69
N PRO A 41 -2.38 7.51 -9.60
CA PRO A 41 -3.73 7.66 -10.15
C PRO A 41 -4.29 6.33 -10.61
N SER A 42 -5.62 6.22 -10.61
CA SER A 42 -6.29 5.04 -11.16
C SER A 42 -5.71 4.67 -12.52
N THR A 43 -5.62 3.36 -12.77
CA THR A 43 -5.07 2.87 -14.03
C THR A 43 -5.85 3.42 -15.20
N CYS A 44 -5.18 3.78 -16.30
CA CYS A 44 -5.81 4.31 -17.51
C CYS A 44 -6.74 3.30 -18.21
N GLU A 45 -7.93 3.03 -17.66
CA GLU A 45 -8.95 2.13 -18.23
C GLU A 45 -9.61 2.71 -19.49
N SER A 46 -9.62 4.04 -19.58
CA SER A 46 -10.20 4.82 -20.67
C SER A 46 -9.18 5.84 -21.18
N ALA A 47 -9.14 6.03 -22.50
CA ALA A 47 -8.35 7.10 -23.11
C ALA A 47 -9.08 8.46 -23.10
N ASN A 48 -10.29 8.54 -22.56
CA ASN A 48 -11.01 9.82 -22.37
C ASN A 48 -10.57 10.47 -21.04
N PRO A 49 -9.95 11.67 -21.07
CA PRO A 49 -9.43 12.29 -19.85
C PRO A 49 -10.48 12.71 -18.81
N ASN A 50 -11.76 12.77 -19.18
CA ASN A 50 -12.83 13.01 -18.21
C ASN A 50 -13.05 11.81 -17.27
N ASP A 51 -12.50 10.65 -17.62
CA ASP A 51 -12.56 9.43 -16.81
C ASP A 51 -11.30 9.25 -15.94
N TRP A 52 -10.44 10.27 -15.84
CA TRP A 52 -9.19 10.23 -15.07
C TRP A 52 -9.36 10.89 -13.70
N ASP A 53 -8.47 10.58 -12.75
CA ASP A 53 -8.48 11.17 -11.42
C ASP A 53 -8.06 12.64 -11.46
N LEU A 54 -8.71 13.47 -10.65
CA LEU A 54 -8.42 14.89 -10.55
C LEU A 54 -7.52 15.18 -9.34
N TYR A 55 -6.44 15.93 -9.56
CA TYR A 55 -5.53 16.41 -8.52
C TYR A 55 -5.52 17.94 -8.49
N SER A 56 -5.57 18.52 -7.28
CA SER A 56 -5.50 19.98 -7.12
C SER A 56 -4.06 20.52 -7.02
N ASN A 57 -3.07 19.63 -6.96
CA ASN A 57 -1.67 20.01 -6.90
C ASN A 57 -0.79 18.98 -7.62
N LEU A 58 0.46 19.35 -7.84
CA LEU A 58 1.43 18.55 -8.60
C LEU A 58 2.15 17.50 -7.74
N ARG A 59 1.77 17.29 -6.47
CA ARG A 59 2.40 16.30 -5.56
C ARG A 59 2.33 14.89 -6.14
N VAL A 60 1.26 14.57 -6.87
CA VAL A 60 1.10 13.28 -7.57
C VAL A 60 2.27 12.95 -8.50
N LEU A 61 2.91 13.96 -9.10
CA LEU A 61 4.08 13.79 -9.95
C LEU A 61 5.31 13.33 -9.14
N LYS A 62 5.39 13.67 -7.85
CA LYS A 62 6.46 13.25 -6.94
C LYS A 62 6.15 11.93 -6.25
N SER A 63 4.90 11.70 -5.84
CA SER A 63 4.50 10.55 -5.02
C SER A 63 4.28 9.28 -5.84
N CYS A 64 3.88 9.38 -7.11
CA CYS A 64 3.69 8.23 -7.98
C CYS A 64 4.97 7.87 -8.72
N ASN A 65 5.44 6.63 -8.55
CA ASN A 65 6.60 6.07 -9.25
C ASN A 65 6.24 5.45 -10.62
N GLU A 66 4.95 5.42 -10.97
CA GLU A 66 4.49 4.92 -12.27
C GLU A 66 4.45 6.02 -13.34
N PRO A 67 4.64 5.65 -14.62
CA PRO A 67 4.34 6.53 -15.75
C PRO A 67 2.86 6.94 -15.79
N MET A 68 2.59 8.20 -16.15
CA MET A 68 1.24 8.77 -16.13
C MET A 68 0.90 9.52 -17.41
N LEU A 69 -0.38 9.49 -17.80
CA LEU A 69 -0.94 10.45 -18.76
C LEU A 69 -1.49 11.67 -18.01
N LEU A 70 -1.31 12.85 -18.59
CA LEU A 70 -1.70 14.13 -17.98
C LEU A 70 -2.67 14.90 -18.86
N ASN A 71 -3.65 15.58 -18.25
CA ASN A 71 -4.64 16.37 -18.95
C ASN A 71 -4.98 17.68 -18.21
N LEU A 72 -4.82 18.81 -18.90
CA LEU A 72 -5.13 20.17 -18.44
C LEU A 72 -5.31 21.13 -19.64
N VAL A 73 -5.96 22.29 -19.42
CA VAL A 73 -6.12 23.34 -20.45
C VAL A 73 -4.79 24.03 -20.72
N VAL A 74 -4.36 24.07 -21.98
CA VAL A 74 -3.09 24.69 -22.37
C VAL A 74 -3.22 26.19 -22.62
N SER A 75 -4.42 26.69 -22.94
CA SER A 75 -4.68 28.08 -23.31
C SER A 75 -4.91 28.99 -22.09
N ASN A 76 -3.99 29.93 -21.88
CA ASN A 76 -4.35 31.27 -21.41
C ASN A 76 -3.32 32.34 -21.83
N PRO A 77 -3.76 33.56 -22.18
CA PRO A 77 -2.88 34.66 -22.56
C PRO A 77 -2.21 35.25 -21.32
N THR A 78 -0.92 35.56 -21.44
CA THR A 78 -0.11 36.33 -20.48
C THR A 78 0.21 35.66 -19.13
N GLY A 79 1.28 34.86 -19.12
CA GLY A 79 2.38 35.10 -18.19
C GLY A 79 2.14 34.89 -16.69
N THR A 80 1.24 34.02 -16.25
CA THR A 80 1.28 33.54 -14.87
C THR A 80 2.13 32.28 -14.79
N THR A 81 3.45 32.46 -14.70
CA THR A 81 4.39 31.49 -14.12
C THR A 81 4.19 31.35 -12.61
N ASP A 82 2.98 31.61 -12.12
CA ASP A 82 2.68 31.63 -10.71
C ASP A 82 2.45 30.19 -10.25
N SER A 83 3.49 29.62 -9.65
CA SER A 83 3.46 28.33 -8.97
C SER A 83 2.41 28.25 -7.85
N SER A 84 1.73 29.35 -7.50
CA SER A 84 0.64 29.39 -6.54
C SER A 84 -0.74 29.01 -7.10
N LEU A 85 -0.92 28.95 -8.42
CA LEU A 85 -2.18 28.46 -9.00
C LEU A 85 -2.21 26.93 -8.96
N ARG A 86 -2.80 26.38 -7.89
CA ARG A 86 -3.27 24.99 -7.78
C ARG A 86 -4.20 24.69 -8.98
N GLN A 87 -3.65 24.16 -10.06
CA GLN A 87 -4.39 23.87 -11.30
C GLN A 87 -4.92 22.44 -11.29
N PRO A 88 -6.16 22.21 -11.76
CA PRO A 88 -6.70 20.89 -11.92
C PRO A 88 -5.84 20.10 -12.91
N LEU A 89 -5.24 19.02 -12.42
CA LEU A 89 -4.49 18.06 -13.20
C LEU A 89 -5.28 16.75 -13.23
N TYR A 90 -5.81 16.40 -14.39
CA TYR A 90 -6.36 15.07 -14.60
C TYR A 90 -5.22 14.11 -14.92
N ALA A 91 -5.14 12.99 -14.21
CA ALA A 91 -4.09 12.00 -14.41
C ALA A 91 -4.61 10.56 -14.25
N CYS A 92 -4.01 9.64 -15.00
CA CYS A 92 -4.17 8.19 -14.83
C CYS A 92 -2.80 7.52 -14.94
N SER A 93 -2.57 6.42 -14.22
CA SER A 93 -1.28 5.70 -14.24
C SER A 93 -1.35 4.48 -15.16
N THR A 94 -0.17 3.95 -15.52
CA THR A 94 -0.10 2.61 -16.10
C THR A 94 1.22 1.93 -15.79
N ALA A 95 1.14 0.69 -15.30
CA ALA A 95 2.30 -0.19 -15.13
C ALA A 95 2.80 -0.78 -16.46
N ASN A 96 1.99 -0.74 -17.54
CA ASN A 96 2.38 -1.27 -18.86
C ASN A 96 1.82 -0.41 -20.00
N VAL A 97 2.73 0.13 -20.82
CA VAL A 97 2.43 1.00 -21.96
C VAL A 97 1.54 0.30 -23.02
N ASP A 98 1.59 -1.04 -23.08
CA ASP A 98 0.83 -1.85 -24.06
C ASP A 98 -0.67 -2.02 -23.70
N ASN A 99 -1.07 -1.77 -22.44
CA ASN A 99 -2.42 -2.05 -21.96
C ASN A 99 -3.49 -1.02 -22.41
N LEU A 100 -3.10 0.18 -22.84
CA LEU A 100 -4.06 1.19 -23.33
C LEU A 100 -4.75 0.76 -24.64
N ALA A 101 -4.19 -0.20 -25.38
CA ALA A 101 -4.68 -0.62 -26.69
C ALA A 101 -5.89 -1.58 -26.64
N THR A 102 -6.31 -2.07 -25.47
CA THR A 102 -7.32 -3.14 -25.34
C THR A 102 -8.65 -2.74 -24.69
N SER A 103 -8.90 -1.45 -24.45
CA SER A 103 -10.19 -0.99 -23.89
C SER A 103 -11.37 -1.37 -24.80
N LYS A 104 -12.28 -2.19 -24.26
CA LYS A 104 -13.45 -2.74 -24.95
C LYS A 104 -14.47 -1.63 -25.24
N THR A 105 -15.01 -1.71 -26.46
CA THR A 105 -16.30 -1.12 -26.91
C THR A 105 -16.40 0.40 -27.06
N ALA A 106 -16.09 0.89 -28.26
CA ALA A 106 -16.95 1.82 -28.98
C ALA A 106 -16.84 1.55 -30.49
N SER A 107 -17.94 1.09 -31.10
CA SER A 107 -18.07 1.02 -32.56
C SER A 107 -17.98 2.44 -33.11
N ALA A 108 -16.84 2.81 -33.70
CA ALA A 108 -16.70 4.08 -34.40
C ALA A 108 -17.80 4.19 -35.47
N SER A 109 -18.71 5.15 -35.30
CA SER A 109 -19.59 5.57 -36.39
C SER A 109 -18.72 6.05 -37.55
N SER A 110 -19.05 5.63 -38.77
CA SER A 110 -18.35 5.95 -40.01
C SER A 110 -18.16 7.46 -40.19
N ALA A 111 -17.05 8.00 -39.69
CA ALA A 111 -16.58 9.32 -40.06
C ALA A 111 -16.08 9.25 -41.50
N SER A 112 -16.57 10.15 -42.35
CA SER A 112 -16.13 10.32 -43.73
C SER A 112 -14.60 10.37 -43.81
N ALA A 113 -13.97 9.41 -44.49
CA ALA A 113 -12.52 9.34 -44.66
C ALA A 113 -12.02 10.61 -45.36
N ARG A 114 -11.38 11.52 -44.61
CA ARG A 114 -10.64 12.65 -45.19
C ARG A 114 -9.47 12.09 -46.00
N ARG A 115 -9.24 12.64 -47.20
CA ARG A 115 -8.07 12.29 -48.02
C ARG A 115 -6.87 13.07 -47.54
N TYR A 116 -5.73 12.40 -47.44
CA TYR A 116 -4.46 12.99 -47.04
C TYR A 116 -3.46 12.88 -48.19
N SER A 117 -2.71 13.96 -48.44
CA SER A 117 -1.60 13.99 -49.36
C SER A 117 -0.28 14.10 -48.60
N THR A 118 0.74 13.38 -49.07
CA THR A 118 2.07 13.45 -48.49
C THR A 118 2.80 14.70 -48.97
N LYS A 119 3.17 15.59 -48.04
CA LYS A 119 3.97 16.79 -48.31
C LYS A 119 5.33 16.74 -47.62
N ASN A 120 6.35 17.26 -48.30
CA ASN A 120 7.68 17.42 -47.71
C ASN A 120 7.78 18.76 -47.00
N VAL A 121 7.97 18.73 -45.69
CA VAL A 121 8.02 19.90 -44.81
C VAL A 121 9.39 19.99 -44.14
N GLN A 122 9.79 21.20 -43.75
CA GLN A 122 10.96 21.39 -42.90
C GLN A 122 10.56 21.15 -41.44
N MET A 123 11.30 20.27 -40.79
CA MET A 123 11.20 20.00 -39.36
C MET A 123 12.41 20.60 -38.67
N GLU A 124 12.15 21.39 -37.64
CA GLU A 124 13.15 21.86 -36.70
C GLU A 124 13.27 20.84 -35.56
N THR A 125 14.50 20.52 -35.20
CA THR A 125 14.85 19.80 -33.97
C THR A 125 15.71 20.74 -33.13
N ALA A 126 15.28 21.03 -31.91
CA ALA A 126 15.94 21.99 -31.03
C ALA A 126 16.18 21.41 -29.63
N TRP A 127 17.21 21.89 -28.93
CA TRP A 127 17.60 21.41 -27.61
C TRP A 127 18.24 22.50 -26.75
N ARG A 128 18.13 22.35 -25.42
CA ARG A 128 18.64 23.27 -24.40
C ARG A 128 19.01 22.51 -23.12
N GLY A 129 19.81 23.16 -22.28
CA GLY A 129 20.24 22.62 -20.99
C GLY A 129 21.33 21.54 -21.10
N ASP A 130 21.59 20.88 -19.98
CA ASP A 130 22.72 19.95 -19.81
C ASP A 130 22.46 18.57 -20.43
N ASP A 131 23.53 17.79 -20.65
CA ASP A 131 23.46 16.39 -21.05
C ASP A 131 22.90 15.53 -19.91
N THR A 132 21.85 14.76 -20.19
CA THR A 132 21.14 13.98 -19.18
C THR A 132 20.80 12.58 -19.68
N SER A 133 21.79 11.68 -19.69
CA SER A 133 21.56 10.27 -20.04
C SER A 133 20.55 9.59 -19.11
N GLN A 134 20.50 9.98 -17.84
CA GLN A 134 19.60 9.43 -16.82
C GLN A 134 18.09 9.65 -17.10
N TYR A 135 17.73 10.67 -17.88
CA TYR A 135 16.33 10.99 -18.19
C TYR A 135 15.85 10.42 -19.52
N SER A 136 16.77 9.88 -20.34
CA SER A 136 16.44 9.40 -21.69
C SER A 136 15.43 8.24 -21.69
N SER A 137 15.57 7.29 -20.76
CA SER A 137 14.62 6.18 -20.59
C SER A 137 13.23 6.67 -20.17
N HIS A 138 13.17 7.66 -19.27
CA HIS A 138 11.91 8.24 -18.81
C HIS A 138 11.22 9.09 -19.89
N ALA A 139 12.00 9.84 -20.68
CA ALA A 139 11.50 10.55 -21.85
C ALA A 139 10.92 9.60 -22.89
N GLU A 140 11.57 8.44 -23.11
CA GLU A 140 11.05 7.41 -24.00
C GLU A 140 9.72 6.85 -23.49
N VAL A 141 9.63 6.44 -22.22
CA VAL A 141 8.40 5.89 -21.63
C VAL A 141 7.24 6.89 -21.71
N ALA A 142 7.47 8.15 -21.31
CA ALA A 142 6.44 9.19 -21.39
C ALA A 142 6.02 9.47 -22.86
N ALA A 143 6.94 9.44 -23.82
CA ALA A 143 6.62 9.61 -25.23
C ALA A 143 5.83 8.43 -25.82
N GLN A 144 6.12 7.19 -25.38
CA GLN A 144 5.33 6.02 -25.77
C GLN A 144 3.90 6.09 -25.22
N LEU A 145 3.71 6.55 -23.98
CA LEU A 145 2.38 6.79 -23.42
C LEU A 145 1.58 7.79 -24.23
N VAL A 146 2.19 8.94 -24.55
CA VAL A 146 1.59 9.97 -25.40
C VAL A 146 1.20 9.39 -26.76
N GLN A 147 2.04 8.54 -27.35
CA GLN A 147 1.75 7.88 -28.62
C GLN A 147 0.56 6.92 -28.50
N SER A 148 0.54 6.10 -27.46
CA SER A 148 -0.54 5.14 -27.19
C SER A 148 -1.88 5.85 -27.02
N HIS A 149 -1.92 6.94 -26.24
CA HIS A 149 -3.10 7.77 -26.07
C HIS A 149 -3.60 8.38 -27.39
N LEU A 150 -2.72 8.97 -28.20
CA LEU A 150 -3.11 9.58 -29.48
C LEU A 150 -3.61 8.57 -30.52
N ASN A 151 -3.18 7.31 -30.41
CA ASN A 151 -3.61 6.21 -31.27
C ASN A 151 -4.95 5.59 -30.82
N ALA A 152 -5.39 5.83 -29.59
CA ALA A 152 -6.61 5.24 -29.06
C ALA A 152 -7.86 5.78 -29.79
N PRO A 153 -8.87 4.93 -30.10
CA PRO A 153 -10.09 5.35 -30.78
C PRO A 153 -10.85 6.50 -30.09
N ALA A 154 -10.88 6.51 -28.76
CA ALA A 154 -11.53 7.57 -27.98
C ALA A 154 -10.83 8.94 -28.13
N SER A 155 -9.56 8.96 -28.56
CA SER A 155 -8.73 10.16 -28.72
C SER A 155 -8.61 10.61 -30.19
N GLN A 156 -9.46 10.10 -31.10
CA GLN A 156 -9.41 10.43 -32.53
C GLN A 156 -9.51 11.93 -32.85
N ASN A 157 -10.11 12.74 -31.98
CA ASN A 157 -10.20 14.20 -32.14
C ASN A 157 -9.22 14.99 -31.25
N ALA A 158 -8.45 14.35 -30.38
CA ALA A 158 -7.50 15.02 -29.48
C ALA A 158 -6.33 15.66 -30.26
N THR A 159 -6.13 16.96 -30.14
CA THR A 159 -5.00 17.65 -30.78
C THR A 159 -3.78 17.76 -29.86
N ILE A 160 -3.95 17.44 -28.58
CA ILE A 160 -2.94 17.58 -27.53
C ILE A 160 -2.92 16.31 -26.68
N ALA A 161 -1.73 15.85 -26.33
CA ALA A 161 -1.53 14.78 -25.36
C ALA A 161 -0.27 15.04 -24.53
N MET A 162 -0.30 14.69 -23.25
CA MET A 162 0.82 14.86 -22.33
C MET A 162 1.06 13.58 -21.52
N GLY A 163 2.31 13.29 -21.24
CA GLY A 163 2.75 12.15 -20.43
C GLY A 163 3.87 12.54 -19.49
N TYR A 164 4.01 11.80 -18.40
CA TYR A 164 5.01 12.02 -17.37
C TYR A 164 5.68 10.72 -16.95
N SER A 165 6.99 10.78 -16.69
CA SER A 165 7.75 9.71 -16.05
C SER A 165 8.94 10.31 -15.30
N ASN A 166 9.02 10.09 -13.99
CA ASN A 166 10.18 10.39 -13.13
C ASN A 166 10.93 11.71 -13.45
N GLY A 167 10.23 12.84 -13.29
CA GLY A 167 10.80 14.19 -13.53
C GLY A 167 10.84 14.64 -14.99
N VAL A 168 10.37 13.82 -15.93
CA VAL A 168 10.27 14.16 -17.36
C VAL A 168 8.82 14.31 -17.78
N VAL A 169 8.49 15.43 -18.41
CA VAL A 169 7.18 15.69 -19.03
C VAL A 169 7.35 15.69 -20.55
N VAL A 170 6.49 14.96 -21.26
CA VAL A 170 6.42 14.95 -22.72
C VAL A 170 5.07 15.51 -23.15
N GLY A 171 5.07 16.44 -24.11
CA GLY A 171 3.86 16.96 -24.72
C GLY A 171 3.91 16.83 -26.24
N ALA A 172 2.78 16.48 -26.85
CA ALA A 172 2.60 16.43 -28.29
C ALA A 172 1.41 17.29 -28.74
N PHE A 173 1.59 18.02 -29.83
CA PHE A 173 0.55 18.76 -30.54
C PHE A 173 0.42 18.26 -31.97
N ILE A 174 -0.78 17.86 -32.36
CA ILE A 174 -1.12 17.43 -33.72
C ILE A 174 -2.30 18.26 -34.21
N GLY A 175 -2.05 19.15 -35.18
CA GLY A 175 -3.07 19.98 -35.81
C GLY A 175 -4.20 19.16 -36.45
N SER A 176 -5.40 19.72 -36.48
CA SER A 176 -6.64 19.05 -36.91
C SER A 176 -6.64 18.58 -38.38
N ASN A 177 -5.78 19.13 -39.23
CA ASN A 177 -5.62 18.75 -40.64
C ASN A 177 -4.38 17.87 -40.88
N MET A 178 -3.70 17.45 -39.81
CA MET A 178 -2.58 16.51 -39.88
C MET A 178 -3.08 15.09 -39.62
N GLU A 179 -2.57 14.11 -40.35
CA GLU A 179 -2.87 12.71 -40.08
C GLU A 179 -2.15 12.25 -38.80
N LYS A 180 -2.90 11.67 -37.86
CA LYS A 180 -2.35 11.16 -36.58
C LYS A 180 -1.51 9.89 -36.76
N ALA A 181 -1.88 9.03 -37.70
CA ALA A 181 -1.30 7.70 -37.89
C ALA A 181 -0.76 7.52 -39.32
N ASN A 182 0.50 7.89 -39.57
CA ASN A 182 1.16 7.69 -40.85
C ASN A 182 1.79 6.29 -40.99
N GLY A 183 1.02 5.23 -40.74
CA GLY A 183 1.55 3.85 -40.70
C GLY A 183 2.70 3.68 -39.69
N GLU A 184 3.15 2.45 -39.50
CA GLU A 184 4.03 2.05 -38.38
C GLU A 184 5.43 2.70 -38.35
N ASN A 185 5.79 3.57 -39.31
CA ASN A 185 7.18 4.06 -39.44
C ASN A 185 7.36 5.55 -39.84
N LYS A 186 6.32 6.41 -39.86
CA LYS A 186 6.47 7.80 -40.38
C LYS A 186 5.80 8.93 -39.57
N SER A 187 5.35 8.70 -38.34
CA SER A 187 4.83 9.80 -37.50
C SER A 187 5.96 10.65 -36.89
N LEU A 188 5.70 11.94 -36.63
CA LEU A 188 6.65 12.84 -35.95
C LEU A 188 7.08 12.28 -34.59
N LEU A 189 6.12 11.70 -33.85
CA LEU A 189 6.36 11.10 -32.53
C LEU A 189 7.21 9.82 -32.62
N ASN A 190 7.05 9.00 -33.66
CA ASN A 190 7.93 7.86 -33.89
C ASN A 190 9.36 8.30 -34.25
N SER A 191 9.48 9.39 -35.01
CA SER A 191 10.79 9.99 -35.34
C SER A 191 11.47 10.54 -34.09
N PHE A 192 10.70 11.15 -33.18
CA PHE A 192 11.17 11.61 -31.88
C PHE A 192 11.66 10.43 -31.00
N LEU A 193 10.86 9.37 -30.87
CA LEU A 193 11.24 8.13 -30.17
C LEU A 193 12.51 7.49 -30.76
N THR A 194 12.63 7.45 -32.08
CA THR A 194 13.81 6.91 -32.77
C THR A 194 15.08 7.70 -32.42
N LYS A 195 14.99 9.04 -32.46
CA LYS A 195 16.11 9.92 -32.12
C LYS A 195 16.48 9.87 -30.64
N LEU A 196 15.50 9.69 -29.74
CA LEU A 196 15.75 9.42 -28.32
C LEU A 196 16.56 8.13 -28.14
N ARG A 197 16.10 7.01 -28.74
CA ARG A 197 16.78 5.70 -28.68
C ARG A 197 18.19 5.70 -29.27
N GLN A 198 18.42 6.53 -30.28
CA GLN A 198 19.73 6.70 -30.91
C GLN A 198 20.67 7.63 -30.12
N GLY A 199 20.19 8.24 -29.03
CA GLY A 199 20.96 9.18 -28.22
C GLY A 199 21.16 10.55 -28.88
N GLU A 200 20.42 10.87 -29.94
CA GLU A 200 20.49 12.18 -30.62
C GLU A 200 19.78 13.28 -29.84
N LEU A 201 18.86 12.91 -28.93
CA LEU A 201 18.09 13.81 -28.07
C LEU A 201 18.43 13.55 -26.59
N ASN A 202 19.64 13.94 -26.17
CA ASN A 202 20.20 13.61 -24.86
C ASN A 202 20.26 14.79 -23.88
N LYS A 203 19.54 15.89 -24.16
CA LYS A 203 19.53 17.10 -23.34
C LYS A 203 18.31 17.15 -22.42
N SER A 204 18.41 17.91 -21.33
CA SER A 204 17.30 18.15 -20.39
C SER A 204 16.07 18.82 -21.01
N GLY A 205 16.21 19.59 -22.09
CA GLY A 205 15.09 20.05 -22.89
C GLY A 205 15.30 19.76 -24.38
N VAL A 206 14.35 19.06 -25.00
CA VAL A 206 14.39 18.69 -26.43
C VAL A 206 13.03 18.87 -27.08
N MET A 207 13.00 19.35 -28.32
CA MET A 207 11.77 19.46 -29.09
C MET A 207 11.98 19.20 -30.57
N MET A 208 10.91 18.77 -31.24
CA MET A 208 10.80 18.64 -32.69
C MET A 208 9.50 19.31 -33.13
N GLN A 209 9.57 20.26 -34.06
CA GLN A 209 8.40 21.00 -34.53
C GLN A 209 8.38 21.18 -36.05
N VAL A 210 7.17 21.24 -36.59
CA VAL A 210 6.87 21.64 -37.97
C VAL A 210 5.87 22.79 -37.90
N CYS A 211 6.38 24.00 -38.09
CA CYS A 211 5.64 25.26 -38.02
C CYS A 211 6.33 26.27 -38.94
N ASP A 212 5.59 27.24 -39.47
CA ASP A 212 6.10 28.39 -40.23
C ASP A 212 5.04 29.51 -40.23
N SER A 213 5.43 30.73 -40.55
CA SER A 213 4.59 31.91 -40.71
C SER A 213 3.40 31.73 -41.66
N ASP A 214 3.52 30.82 -42.64
CA ASP A 214 2.46 30.51 -43.62
C ASP A 214 1.56 29.32 -43.19
N ARG A 215 1.81 28.67 -42.04
CA ARG A 215 1.05 27.51 -41.55
C ARG A 215 0.19 27.90 -40.34
N THR A 216 -1.07 27.48 -40.34
CA THR A 216 -1.99 27.69 -39.22
C THR A 216 -1.84 26.59 -38.16
N ALA A 217 -2.51 26.75 -37.01
CA ALA A 217 -2.55 25.71 -35.96
C ALA A 217 -3.03 24.35 -36.51
N ALA A 218 -3.95 24.35 -37.48
CA ALA A 218 -4.49 23.14 -38.12
C ALA A 218 -3.42 22.29 -38.82
N TYR A 219 -2.31 22.88 -39.27
CA TYR A 219 -1.20 22.21 -39.95
C TYR A 219 0.06 22.10 -39.07
N THR A 220 0.01 22.59 -37.83
CA THR A 220 1.17 22.57 -36.92
C THR A 220 1.37 21.18 -36.31
N LEU A 221 2.61 20.73 -36.22
CA LEU A 221 3.00 19.51 -35.48
C LEU A 221 4.14 19.83 -34.52
N GLY A 222 4.09 19.27 -33.32
CA GLY A 222 5.14 19.45 -32.33
C GLY A 222 5.22 18.34 -31.31
N VAL A 223 6.43 17.99 -30.89
CA VAL A 223 6.70 17.12 -29.72
C VAL A 223 7.81 17.78 -28.90
N VAL A 224 7.61 17.89 -27.60
CA VAL A 224 8.57 18.46 -26.64
C VAL A 224 8.74 17.54 -25.45
N ALA A 225 9.95 17.40 -24.94
CA ALA A 225 10.24 16.77 -23.67
C ALA A 225 11.12 17.70 -22.83
N GLU A 226 10.72 17.93 -21.59
CA GLU A 226 11.45 18.72 -20.61
C GLU A 226 11.65 17.90 -19.34
N ALA A 227 12.88 17.88 -18.84
CA ALA A 227 13.30 17.20 -17.63
C ALA A 227 13.82 18.23 -16.63
N ASN A 228 13.29 18.22 -15.42
CA ASN A 228 13.70 19.12 -14.34
C ASN A 228 13.50 18.44 -12.98
N ALA A 229 14.39 18.72 -12.02
CA ALA A 229 14.20 18.28 -10.64
C ALA A 229 12.95 18.92 -10.00
N ASP A 230 12.62 20.15 -10.42
CA ASP A 230 11.34 20.80 -10.17
C ASP A 230 10.36 20.47 -11.30
N TYR A 231 9.55 19.44 -11.08
CA TYR A 231 8.55 18.96 -12.05
C TYR A 231 7.53 20.03 -12.46
N ALA A 232 7.27 21.04 -11.62
CA ALA A 232 6.37 22.14 -11.97
C ALA A 232 6.95 23.00 -13.10
N GLN A 233 8.28 23.17 -13.13
CA GLN A 233 8.96 23.88 -14.22
C GLN A 233 8.95 23.09 -15.52
N ALA A 234 9.16 21.76 -15.46
CA ALA A 234 9.07 20.89 -16.62
C ALA A 234 7.66 20.93 -17.25
N LEU A 235 6.63 20.78 -16.42
CA LEU A 235 5.23 20.85 -16.86
C LEU A 235 4.88 22.23 -17.44
N GLY A 236 5.34 23.31 -16.79
CA GLY A 236 5.14 24.68 -17.26
C GLY A 236 5.73 24.93 -18.64
N ALA A 237 6.96 24.48 -18.88
CA ALA A 237 7.62 24.62 -20.18
C ALA A 237 6.92 23.84 -21.30
N VAL A 238 6.50 22.59 -21.04
CA VAL A 238 5.74 21.78 -22.00
C VAL A 238 4.39 22.43 -22.32
N ARG A 239 3.68 22.93 -21.31
CA ARG A 239 2.41 23.62 -21.50
C ARG A 239 2.56 24.88 -22.36
N GLU A 240 3.60 25.68 -22.14
CA GLU A 240 3.89 26.89 -22.93
C GLU A 240 4.13 26.55 -24.41
N ALA A 241 4.87 25.47 -24.68
CA ALA A 241 5.09 24.99 -26.04
C ALA A 241 3.79 24.57 -26.72
N LEU A 242 2.96 23.77 -26.04
CA LEU A 242 1.64 23.35 -26.52
C LEU A 242 0.72 24.55 -26.79
N ALA A 243 0.70 25.54 -25.90
CA ALA A 243 -0.07 26.77 -26.06
C ALA A 243 0.39 27.57 -27.29
N THR A 244 1.70 27.65 -27.52
CA THR A 244 2.29 28.34 -28.68
C THR A 244 1.86 27.68 -29.99
N TRP A 245 1.98 26.35 -30.09
CA TRP A 245 1.52 25.60 -31.27
C TRP A 245 0.01 25.68 -31.48
N ASN A 246 -0.78 25.72 -30.40
CA ASN A 246 -2.23 25.89 -30.46
C ASN A 246 -2.64 27.26 -31.07
N THR A 247 -1.74 28.24 -31.10
CA THR A 247 -1.94 29.52 -31.81
C THR A 247 -1.34 29.56 -33.23
N GLY A 248 -0.77 28.45 -33.71
CA GLY A 248 -0.10 28.36 -35.01
C GLY A 248 1.29 29.01 -35.06
N LYS A 249 1.91 29.27 -33.90
CA LYS A 249 3.25 29.87 -33.82
C LYS A 249 4.32 28.80 -33.58
N CYS A 250 5.56 29.11 -33.93
CA CYS A 250 6.73 28.30 -33.59
C CYS A 250 7.23 28.60 -32.17
N VAL A 251 7.61 27.55 -31.45
CA VAL A 251 8.30 27.65 -30.16
C VAL A 251 9.74 28.13 -30.38
N SER A 252 10.27 28.94 -29.46
CA SER A 252 11.63 29.50 -29.53
C SER A 252 12.32 29.41 -28.15
N GLY A 253 13.58 29.83 -28.03
CA GLY A 253 14.30 29.81 -26.74
C GLY A 253 15.15 28.56 -26.45
N TYR A 254 15.41 27.74 -27.46
CA TYR A 254 16.37 26.63 -27.40
C TYR A 254 17.73 27.07 -27.95
N SER A 255 18.82 26.66 -27.29
CA SER A 255 20.18 27.13 -27.59
C SER A 255 20.83 26.43 -28.77
N GLY A 256 20.41 25.20 -29.09
CA GLY A 256 20.84 24.45 -30.26
C GLY A 256 19.67 24.09 -31.15
N THR A 257 19.84 24.22 -32.46
CA THR A 257 18.80 23.94 -33.46
C THR A 257 19.42 23.24 -34.67
N SER A 258 18.69 22.29 -35.24
CA SER A 258 19.00 21.66 -36.53
C SER A 258 17.72 21.52 -37.35
N THR A 259 17.85 21.55 -38.67
CA THR A 259 16.71 21.41 -39.59
C THR A 259 16.88 20.17 -40.44
N SER A 260 15.79 19.42 -40.63
CA SER A 260 15.74 18.28 -41.54
C SER A 260 14.45 18.30 -42.36
N LYS A 261 14.41 17.59 -43.48
CA LYS A 261 13.19 17.44 -44.28
C LYS A 261 12.49 16.15 -43.92
N ILE A 262 11.20 16.23 -43.61
CA ILE A 262 10.37 15.05 -43.33
C ILE A 262 9.16 15.04 -44.26
N SER A 263 8.54 13.87 -44.44
CA SER A 263 7.28 13.73 -45.15
C SER A 263 6.15 13.63 -44.13
N VAL A 264 5.18 14.54 -44.21
CA VAL A 264 3.96 14.54 -43.38
C VAL A 264 2.74 14.34 -44.24
N SER A 265 1.65 13.83 -43.67
CA SER A 265 0.37 13.73 -44.34
C SER A 265 -0.50 14.90 -43.92
N GLU A 266 -0.87 15.75 -44.88
CA GLU A 266 -1.80 16.86 -44.69
C GLU A 266 -3.11 16.54 -45.41
N ALA A 267 -4.24 16.94 -44.83
CA ALA A 267 -5.53 16.83 -45.51
C ALA A 267 -5.46 17.57 -46.86
N GLU A 268 -5.93 16.93 -47.93
CA GLU A 268 -6.00 17.55 -49.26
C GLU A 268 -6.89 18.80 -49.20
N GLU A 269 -6.39 19.93 -49.72
CA GLU A 269 -7.27 21.03 -50.11
C GLU A 269 -8.07 20.56 -51.33
N ASP A 270 -9.38 20.77 -51.34
CA ASP A 270 -10.21 20.51 -52.52
C ASP A 270 -9.82 21.50 -53.64
N ASP A 271 -8.72 21.22 -54.34
CA ASP A 271 -8.31 21.99 -55.52
C ASP A 271 -9.06 21.49 -56.76
N GLU A 272 -9.79 22.43 -57.37
CA GLU A 272 -10.40 22.33 -58.68
C GLU A 272 -9.33 22.03 -59.75
N ASP A 273 -9.25 20.79 -60.26
CA ASP A 273 -8.80 20.52 -61.65
C ASP A 273 -8.95 19.04 -62.06
N ASP A 274 -10.14 18.43 -61.97
CA ASP A 274 -10.58 17.41 -62.94
C ASP A 274 -12.10 17.15 -62.84
N ILE A 275 -12.91 17.92 -63.56
CA ILE A 275 -14.29 17.54 -63.85
C ILE A 275 -14.37 17.15 -65.33
N THR A 276 -14.00 15.92 -65.63
CA THR A 276 -14.59 15.19 -66.76
C THR A 276 -15.89 14.53 -66.28
N PRO A 277 -17.07 14.95 -66.78
CA PRO A 277 -18.33 14.36 -66.33
C PRO A 277 -18.50 12.95 -66.89
N PRO A 278 -18.84 11.93 -66.08
CA PRO A 278 -19.19 10.63 -66.61
C PRO A 278 -20.54 10.75 -67.35
N ARG A 279 -20.48 10.57 -68.67
CA ARG A 279 -21.63 10.22 -69.49
C ARG A 279 -22.15 8.85 -69.06
N ASN A 280 -23.33 8.82 -68.43
CA ASN A 280 -24.43 7.97 -68.88
C ASN A 280 -25.71 8.35 -68.14
N GLY A 281 -26.69 8.79 -68.92
CA GLY A 281 -28.01 9.12 -68.41
C GLY A 281 -28.89 7.90 -68.20
N THR A 282 -29.91 8.08 -67.37
CA THR A 282 -31.29 7.81 -67.78
C THR A 282 -32.18 8.88 -67.16
N SER A 283 -32.87 9.60 -68.05
CA SER A 283 -33.74 10.72 -67.76
C SER A 283 -35.08 10.25 -67.18
N ALA A 284 -35.62 11.02 -66.24
CA ALA A 284 -37.06 11.20 -66.07
C ALA A 284 -37.36 12.71 -66.14
N HIS A 285 -37.85 13.14 -67.31
CA HIS A 285 -38.30 14.50 -67.56
C HIS A 285 -39.65 14.75 -66.89
N VAL A 286 -39.76 15.82 -66.11
CA VAL A 286 -41.04 16.52 -65.90
C VAL A 286 -40.85 17.98 -66.28
N HIS A 287 -41.49 18.36 -67.39
CA HIS A 287 -41.60 19.73 -67.88
C HIS A 287 -42.57 20.54 -67.02
N VAL A 288 -42.18 21.75 -66.62
CA VAL A 288 -43.17 22.80 -66.29
C VAL A 288 -42.81 24.09 -67.02
N HIS A 289 -43.73 24.50 -67.88
CA HIS A 289 -43.72 25.74 -68.65
C HIS A 289 -43.89 26.97 -67.76
N ARG A 290 -43.10 28.02 -68.02
CA ARG A 290 -43.43 29.41 -67.64
C ARG A 290 -44.32 30.05 -68.70
N ARG A 291 -45.44 30.66 -68.29
CA ARG A 291 -46.01 31.86 -68.93
C ARG A 291 -46.72 32.75 -67.91
N SER A 292 -46.79 34.02 -68.27
CA SER A 292 -46.83 35.23 -67.45
C SER A 292 -48.23 35.79 -67.14
N HIS A 293 -48.24 36.65 -66.12
CA HIS A 293 -49.10 37.82 -65.86
C HIS A 293 -50.40 37.68 -65.04
N GLY A 294 -50.42 38.40 -63.92
CA GLY A 294 -51.61 38.85 -63.19
C GLY A 294 -51.23 39.76 -62.02
N LYS A 295 -51.46 41.08 -62.17
CA LYS A 295 -51.21 42.14 -61.18
C LYS A 295 -52.03 41.96 -59.89
N ARG A 296 -51.46 42.23 -58.71
CA ARG A 296 -51.93 43.32 -57.81
C ARG A 296 -51.01 43.52 -56.59
N LEU A 297 -50.93 44.80 -56.22
CA LEU A 297 -50.25 45.42 -55.08
C LEU A 297 -50.58 44.75 -53.74
N LEU A 298 -49.62 44.75 -52.81
CA LEU A 298 -49.72 45.41 -51.50
C LEU A 298 -48.36 45.38 -50.78
N SER A 299 -48.09 46.46 -50.06
CA SER A 299 -46.88 46.72 -49.27
C SER A 299 -46.75 45.74 -48.10
N GLU A 300 -45.58 45.11 -47.96
CA GLU A 300 -45.15 44.56 -46.67
C GLU A 300 -43.68 44.88 -46.45
N LYS A 301 -43.39 45.44 -45.27
CA LYS A 301 -42.05 45.71 -44.76
C LYS A 301 -41.14 44.51 -45.02
N HIS A 302 -40.05 44.72 -45.74
CA HIS A 302 -39.00 43.73 -45.91
C HIS A 302 -38.59 43.17 -44.54
N ARG A 303 -38.95 41.91 -44.24
CA ARG A 303 -38.11 41.06 -43.38
C ARG A 303 -36.71 41.16 -43.99
N ARG A 304 -35.69 41.52 -43.21
CA ARG A 304 -34.30 41.42 -43.66
C ARG A 304 -34.13 39.98 -44.14
N ALA A 305 -33.85 39.78 -45.42
CA ALA A 305 -33.57 38.45 -45.93
C ALA A 305 -32.36 37.93 -45.16
N THR A 306 -32.47 36.75 -44.55
CA THR A 306 -31.34 36.08 -43.92
C THR A 306 -30.40 35.59 -45.02
N CYS A 307 -29.09 35.70 -44.82
CA CYS A 307 -28.13 35.15 -45.75
C CYS A 307 -28.15 33.61 -45.71
N THR A 308 -27.74 32.98 -46.80
CA THR A 308 -27.19 31.62 -46.74
C THR A 308 -25.84 31.69 -46.03
N ALA A 309 -25.60 30.81 -45.06
CA ALA A 309 -24.40 30.83 -44.24
C ALA A 309 -23.63 29.51 -44.32
N ILE A 310 -22.33 29.59 -44.02
CA ILE A 310 -21.39 28.47 -43.96
C ILE A 310 -20.67 28.53 -42.62
N ARG A 311 -20.27 27.36 -42.11
CA ARG A 311 -19.45 27.23 -40.91
C ARG A 311 -17.96 27.25 -41.27
N VAL A 312 -17.21 28.08 -40.56
CA VAL A 312 -15.75 28.20 -40.65
C VAL A 312 -15.13 26.91 -40.12
N ASN A 313 -14.29 26.28 -40.93
CA ASN A 313 -13.46 25.15 -40.57
C ASN A 313 -12.14 25.65 -39.97
N ASP A 314 -11.46 24.79 -39.23
CA ASP A 314 -10.14 25.12 -38.70
C ASP A 314 -9.14 25.35 -39.86
N GLY A 315 -8.40 26.46 -39.79
CA GLY A 315 -7.46 26.89 -40.84
C GLY A 315 -8.07 27.66 -42.04
N ASP A 316 -9.39 27.90 -42.06
CA ASP A 316 -10.01 28.69 -43.15
C ASP A 316 -9.49 30.14 -43.21
N SER A 317 -9.29 30.60 -44.45
CA SER A 317 -9.10 32.01 -44.77
C SER A 317 -10.36 32.57 -45.42
N CYS A 318 -10.49 33.89 -45.49
CA CYS A 318 -11.58 34.50 -46.27
C CYS A 318 -11.58 34.08 -47.74
N SER A 319 -10.41 33.78 -48.32
CA SER A 319 -10.31 33.26 -49.68
C SER A 319 -10.87 31.84 -49.79
N THR A 320 -10.51 30.93 -48.89
CA THR A 320 -11.03 29.55 -48.91
C THR A 320 -12.54 29.52 -48.64
N LEU A 321 -13.02 30.38 -47.74
CA LEU A 321 -14.44 30.54 -47.46
C LEU A 321 -15.22 31.12 -48.65
N ALA A 322 -14.67 32.12 -49.36
CA ALA A 322 -15.28 32.65 -50.58
C ALA A 322 -15.44 31.57 -51.66
N THR A 323 -14.39 30.75 -51.85
CA THR A 323 -14.42 29.60 -52.77
C THR A 323 -15.48 28.58 -52.35
N ARG A 324 -15.53 28.19 -51.07
CA ARG A 324 -16.55 27.24 -50.55
C ARG A 324 -17.97 27.80 -50.64
N CYS A 325 -18.13 29.12 -50.57
CA CYS A 325 -19.39 29.80 -50.81
C CYS A 325 -19.77 29.88 -52.31
N GLY A 326 -18.85 29.56 -53.23
CA GLY A 326 -19.02 29.70 -54.67
C GLY A 326 -19.13 31.16 -55.13
N ILE A 327 -18.47 32.10 -54.43
CA ILE A 327 -18.55 33.54 -54.71
C ILE A 327 -17.16 34.17 -54.82
N SER A 328 -17.08 35.38 -55.39
CA SER A 328 -15.82 36.12 -55.43
C SER A 328 -15.39 36.58 -54.03
N PRO A 329 -14.09 36.71 -53.72
CA PRO A 329 -13.62 37.30 -52.46
C PRO A 329 -14.17 38.70 -52.19
N ALA A 330 -14.43 39.49 -53.25
CA ALA A 330 -15.06 40.80 -53.14
C ALA A 330 -16.53 40.71 -52.69
N ASP A 331 -17.29 39.73 -53.20
CA ASP A 331 -18.66 39.47 -52.75
C ASP A 331 -18.69 38.91 -51.34
N PHE A 332 -17.76 38.02 -50.97
CA PHE A 332 -17.62 37.52 -49.61
C PHE A 332 -17.36 38.65 -48.60
N THR A 333 -16.43 39.55 -48.93
CA THR A 333 -16.12 40.74 -48.11
C THR A 333 -17.32 41.68 -48.03
N LYS A 334 -18.09 41.82 -49.12
CA LYS A 334 -19.31 42.62 -49.15
C LYS A 334 -20.42 42.04 -48.29
N TYR A 335 -20.58 40.72 -48.26
CA TYR A 335 -21.58 40.04 -47.43
C TYR A 335 -21.17 39.98 -45.96
N ASN A 336 -19.87 40.03 -45.68
CA ASN A 336 -19.30 40.04 -44.34
C ASN A 336 -18.42 41.29 -44.13
N PRO A 337 -19.02 42.49 -43.99
CA PRO A 337 -18.33 43.77 -44.11
C PRO A 337 -17.37 44.13 -42.97
N SER A 338 -17.16 43.23 -42.00
CA SER A 338 -16.21 43.47 -40.90
C SER A 338 -14.77 43.45 -41.43
N SER A 339 -14.06 44.57 -41.27
CA SER A 339 -12.68 44.72 -41.73
C SER A 339 -11.67 43.83 -40.99
N THR A 340 -12.05 43.28 -39.83
CA THR A 340 -11.22 42.40 -39.01
C THR A 340 -11.59 40.92 -39.14
N LEU A 341 -12.68 40.59 -39.86
CA LEU A 341 -13.17 39.20 -39.94
C LEU A 341 -12.07 38.25 -40.39
N CYS A 342 -11.40 38.56 -41.50
CA CYS A 342 -10.41 37.67 -42.11
C CYS A 342 -9.17 37.43 -41.25
N SER A 343 -8.88 38.31 -40.30
CA SER A 343 -7.78 38.15 -39.33
C SER A 343 -8.25 37.59 -37.98
N SER A 344 -9.55 37.34 -37.80
CA SER A 344 -10.16 36.89 -36.55
C SER A 344 -11.13 35.72 -36.73
N LEU A 345 -11.05 35.01 -37.86
CA LEU A 345 -11.86 33.82 -38.12
C LEU A 345 -11.57 32.76 -37.06
N LEU A 346 -12.63 32.28 -36.42
CA LEU A 346 -12.56 31.21 -35.44
C LEU A 346 -13.26 29.97 -35.99
N ALA A 347 -12.65 28.81 -35.78
CA ALA A 347 -13.25 27.53 -36.14
C ALA A 347 -14.64 27.40 -35.49
N GLY A 348 -15.63 26.99 -36.27
CA GLY A 348 -17.01 26.85 -35.85
C GLY A 348 -17.88 28.10 -36.02
N GLN A 349 -17.30 29.28 -36.26
CA GLN A 349 -18.03 30.53 -36.52
C GLN A 349 -18.90 30.42 -37.79
N HIS A 350 -20.05 31.10 -37.83
CA HIS A 350 -20.86 31.20 -39.05
C HIS A 350 -20.60 32.50 -39.79
N VAL A 351 -20.51 32.43 -41.12
CA VAL A 351 -20.31 33.58 -42.03
C VAL A 351 -21.27 33.50 -43.22
N CYS A 352 -21.61 34.64 -43.82
CA CYS A 352 -22.56 34.72 -44.92
C CYS A 352 -21.93 34.42 -46.28
N CYS A 353 -22.58 33.57 -47.08
CA CYS A 353 -22.29 33.33 -48.50
C CYS A 353 -23.19 34.14 -49.45
N SER A 354 -24.18 34.87 -48.93
CA SER A 354 -25.05 35.74 -49.74
C SER A 354 -25.44 37.02 -48.99
N ALA A 355 -26.03 37.98 -49.69
CA ALA A 355 -26.50 39.22 -49.09
C ALA A 355 -27.65 38.96 -48.09
N GLY A 356 -27.51 39.46 -46.88
CA GLY A 356 -28.52 39.32 -45.83
C GLY A 356 -27.92 39.48 -44.44
N THR A 357 -28.74 39.24 -43.40
CA THR A 357 -28.24 39.10 -42.03
C THR A 357 -27.94 37.64 -41.73
N LEU A 358 -26.89 37.36 -40.96
CA LEU A 358 -26.58 36.01 -40.49
C LEU A 358 -27.77 35.45 -39.69
N PRO A 359 -28.25 34.22 -39.98
CA PRO A 359 -29.23 33.54 -39.14
C PRO A 359 -28.73 33.39 -37.70
N ASP A 360 -29.66 33.38 -36.76
CA ASP A 360 -29.35 33.07 -35.36
C ASP A 360 -29.18 31.56 -35.21
N TYR A 361 -27.96 31.13 -34.91
CA TYR A 361 -27.59 29.74 -34.65
C TYR A 361 -27.34 29.48 -33.16
N SER A 362 -27.75 30.40 -32.28
CA SER A 362 -27.55 30.24 -30.84
C SER A 362 -28.34 29.05 -30.29
N PRO A 363 -27.71 28.21 -29.43
CA PRO A 363 -28.41 27.15 -28.72
C PRO A 363 -29.60 27.69 -27.92
N GLN A 364 -30.67 26.90 -27.85
CA GLN A 364 -31.86 27.26 -27.07
C GLN A 364 -31.89 26.48 -25.76
N PRO A 365 -32.47 27.03 -24.68
CA PRO A 365 -32.64 26.31 -23.42
C PRO A 365 -33.40 25.00 -23.61
N ASN A 366 -33.11 24.00 -22.79
CA ASN A 366 -33.82 22.73 -22.77
C ASN A 366 -35.26 22.92 -22.27
N ALA A 367 -36.12 21.96 -22.61
CA ALA A 367 -37.54 22.02 -22.25
C ALA A 367 -37.80 21.94 -20.72
N ASP A 368 -36.83 21.44 -19.96
CA ASP A 368 -36.87 21.33 -18.49
C ASP A 368 -36.42 22.61 -17.77
N GLY A 369 -36.06 23.67 -18.52
CA GLY A 369 -35.59 24.94 -17.96
C GLY A 369 -34.07 25.03 -17.75
N THR A 370 -33.33 23.93 -17.97
CA THR A 370 -31.86 23.96 -17.98
C THR A 370 -31.32 24.62 -19.24
N CYS A 371 -30.14 25.22 -19.16
CA CYS A 371 -29.47 25.76 -20.33
C CYS A 371 -28.99 24.62 -21.27
N ALA A 372 -28.91 24.89 -22.56
CA ALA A 372 -28.03 24.11 -23.44
C ALA A 372 -26.59 24.20 -22.92
N SER A 373 -25.99 23.04 -22.69
CA SER A 373 -24.67 22.91 -22.07
C SER A 373 -23.58 22.59 -23.09
N TYR A 374 -22.36 23.01 -22.78
CA TYR A 374 -21.14 22.69 -23.52
C TYR A 374 -20.06 22.20 -22.55
N THR A 375 -19.38 21.11 -22.89
CA THR A 375 -18.24 20.58 -22.11
C THR A 375 -16.94 21.11 -22.69
N VAL A 376 -16.17 21.86 -21.89
CA VAL A 376 -14.95 22.54 -22.32
C VAL A 376 -13.84 21.53 -22.71
N GLN A 377 -13.21 21.76 -23.86
CA GLN A 377 -12.09 20.95 -24.37
C GLN A 377 -10.72 21.61 -24.09
N ASN A 378 -9.63 20.84 -24.12
CA ASN A 378 -8.27 21.34 -23.80
C ASN A 378 -7.77 22.51 -24.64
N ASN A 379 -8.27 22.63 -25.87
CA ASN A 379 -7.90 23.66 -26.83
C ASN A 379 -8.95 24.78 -26.92
N ASP A 380 -9.86 24.85 -25.96
CA ASP A 380 -10.89 25.88 -25.92
C ASP A 380 -10.45 27.12 -25.14
N TRP A 381 -11.06 28.23 -25.53
CA TRP A 381 -11.13 29.49 -24.79
C TRP A 381 -12.49 30.12 -25.11
N CYS A 382 -12.99 30.99 -24.24
CA CYS A 382 -14.36 31.47 -24.35
C CYS A 382 -14.71 32.08 -25.72
N SER A 383 -13.81 32.85 -26.34
CA SER A 383 -14.12 33.46 -27.65
C SER A 383 -14.35 32.42 -28.75
N LYS A 384 -13.61 31.29 -28.73
CA LYS A 384 -13.81 30.17 -29.66
C LYS A 384 -15.14 29.47 -29.39
N ILE A 385 -15.48 29.21 -28.13
CA ILE A 385 -16.77 28.61 -27.75
C ILE A 385 -17.92 29.53 -28.17
N ALA A 386 -17.81 30.83 -27.87
CA ALA A 386 -18.81 31.83 -28.19
C ALA A 386 -19.06 31.92 -29.70
N ALA A 387 -18.00 32.01 -30.50
CA ALA A 387 -18.09 32.03 -31.96
C ALA A 387 -18.71 30.75 -32.53
N ALA A 388 -18.33 29.58 -32.01
CA ALA A 388 -18.87 28.29 -32.45
C ALA A 388 -20.37 28.12 -32.16
N ASN A 389 -20.87 28.82 -31.13
CA ASN A 389 -22.27 28.81 -30.72
C ASN A 389 -23.03 30.07 -31.13
N SER A 390 -22.43 30.98 -31.91
CA SER A 390 -23.05 32.24 -32.36
C SER A 390 -23.57 33.12 -31.20
N ILE A 391 -22.83 33.14 -30.09
CA ILE A 391 -23.07 33.97 -28.90
C ILE A 391 -21.85 34.87 -28.62
N THR A 392 -21.89 35.71 -27.60
CA THR A 392 -20.77 36.55 -27.17
C THR A 392 -20.03 35.96 -25.97
N VAL A 393 -18.84 36.48 -25.66
CA VAL A 393 -18.13 36.11 -24.42
C VAL A 393 -18.90 36.60 -23.19
N ASP A 394 -19.49 37.80 -23.26
CA ASP A 394 -20.34 38.35 -22.19
C ASP A 394 -21.55 37.44 -21.92
N ASP A 395 -22.16 36.85 -22.95
CA ASP A 395 -23.23 35.86 -22.77
C ASP A 395 -22.75 34.63 -21.97
N ILE A 396 -21.53 34.14 -22.24
CA ILE A 396 -20.96 33.01 -21.50
C ILE A 396 -20.71 33.40 -20.04
N GLU A 397 -20.15 34.59 -19.78
CA GLU A 397 -19.93 35.08 -18.41
C GLU A 397 -21.26 35.19 -17.64
N ASP A 398 -22.25 35.86 -18.23
CA ASP A 398 -23.56 36.11 -17.61
C ASP A 398 -24.32 34.82 -17.31
N TRP A 399 -24.28 33.81 -18.20
CA TRP A 399 -25.07 32.58 -18.03
C TRP A 399 -24.42 31.55 -17.11
N ASN A 400 -23.16 31.76 -16.72
CA ASN A 400 -22.40 30.80 -15.90
C ASN A 400 -22.12 31.25 -14.47
N GLU A 401 -22.63 32.42 -14.03
CA GLU A 401 -22.46 32.90 -12.64
C GLU A 401 -22.87 31.89 -11.56
N LYS A 402 -23.82 30.98 -11.88
CA LYS A 402 -24.28 29.91 -10.99
C LYS A 402 -23.77 28.51 -11.36
N SER A 403 -22.99 28.39 -12.43
CA SER A 403 -22.44 27.11 -12.88
C SER A 403 -21.34 26.64 -11.93
N TRP A 404 -21.38 25.37 -11.58
CA TRP A 404 -20.38 24.77 -10.68
C TRP A 404 -18.96 24.89 -11.26
N GLY A 405 -18.02 25.40 -10.47
CA GLY A 405 -16.62 25.54 -10.86
C GLY A 405 -16.35 26.69 -11.84
N TRP A 406 -17.31 27.61 -12.07
CA TRP A 406 -17.11 28.70 -13.03
C TRP A 406 -16.15 29.77 -12.52
N THR A 407 -14.94 29.82 -13.07
CA THR A 407 -13.88 30.79 -12.71
C THR A 407 -13.71 31.93 -13.72
N GLY A 408 -14.66 32.09 -14.63
CA GLY A 408 -14.63 33.12 -15.68
C GLY A 408 -13.83 32.70 -16.92
N CYS A 409 -14.00 33.45 -17.99
CA CYS A 409 -13.38 33.19 -19.29
C CYS A 409 -11.86 33.34 -19.30
N ASP A 410 -11.34 34.15 -18.38
CA ASP A 410 -9.91 34.30 -18.14
C ASP A 410 -9.31 33.09 -17.42
N ASN A 411 -10.08 32.09 -16.98
CA ASN A 411 -9.57 30.87 -16.31
C ASN A 411 -10.49 29.65 -16.56
N ILE A 412 -10.91 29.42 -17.80
CA ILE A 412 -11.81 28.32 -18.13
C ILE A 412 -11.15 26.93 -17.90
N GLN A 413 -11.90 25.97 -17.34
CA GLN A 413 -11.38 24.65 -16.96
C GLN A 413 -11.80 23.56 -17.96
N ALA A 414 -10.90 22.63 -18.31
CA ALA A 414 -11.21 21.47 -19.15
C ALA A 414 -12.21 20.56 -18.43
N GLY A 415 -13.14 19.96 -19.18
CA GLY A 415 -14.16 19.07 -18.62
C GLY A 415 -15.29 19.79 -17.88
N ALA A 416 -15.21 21.11 -17.68
CA ALA A 416 -16.29 21.89 -17.07
C ALA A 416 -17.52 21.92 -17.99
N ASN A 417 -18.70 21.71 -17.41
CA ASN A 417 -19.98 21.86 -18.09
C ASN A 417 -20.49 23.28 -17.90
N ILE A 418 -20.54 24.05 -18.99
CA ILE A 418 -20.95 25.45 -18.98
C ILE A 418 -22.22 25.67 -19.80
N CYS A 419 -22.97 26.71 -19.48
CA CYS A 419 -24.09 27.19 -20.26
C CYS A 419 -23.64 27.94 -21.51
N VAL A 420 -24.25 27.60 -22.64
CA VAL A 420 -24.15 28.33 -23.92
C VAL A 420 -25.52 28.83 -24.40
N SER A 421 -26.49 28.89 -23.47
CA SER A 421 -27.78 29.55 -23.60
C SER A 421 -28.26 29.97 -22.20
N LYS A 422 -29.35 30.74 -22.11
CA LYS A 422 -30.00 31.04 -20.82
C LYS A 422 -30.60 29.78 -20.19
N GLY A 423 -30.78 29.76 -18.88
CA GLY A 423 -31.43 28.66 -18.16
C GLY A 423 -30.72 28.35 -16.86
N GLU A 424 -31.19 27.34 -16.14
CA GLU A 424 -30.46 26.85 -14.97
C GLU A 424 -29.21 26.06 -15.39
N PRO A 425 -28.14 26.11 -14.58
CA PRO A 425 -26.90 25.41 -14.92
C PRO A 425 -27.08 23.89 -15.00
N PRO A 426 -26.28 23.19 -15.81
CA PRO A 426 -26.26 21.73 -15.84
C PRO A 426 -25.56 21.18 -14.59
N MET A 427 -25.77 19.89 -14.27
CA MET A 427 -24.93 19.22 -13.27
C MET A 427 -23.45 19.23 -13.72
N PRO A 428 -22.50 19.41 -12.79
CA PRO A 428 -21.09 19.32 -13.13
C PRO A 428 -20.71 17.91 -13.58
N SER A 429 -19.59 17.82 -14.31
CA SER A 429 -19.00 16.54 -14.70
C SER A 429 -18.60 15.74 -13.47
N VAL A 430 -18.84 14.43 -13.53
CA VAL A 430 -18.42 13.48 -12.49
C VAL A 430 -16.89 13.47 -12.41
N LEU A 431 -16.37 13.43 -11.18
CA LEU A 431 -14.94 13.19 -10.91
C LEU A 431 -14.80 11.79 -10.32
N GLN A 432 -13.89 10.98 -10.87
CA GLN A 432 -13.73 9.58 -10.47
C GLN A 432 -13.35 9.44 -8.99
N ASN A 433 -12.43 10.29 -8.52
CA ASN A 433 -11.94 10.28 -7.16
C ASN A 433 -12.69 11.22 -6.21
N ALA A 434 -13.83 11.81 -6.60
CA ALA A 434 -14.63 12.63 -5.69
C ALA A 434 -15.40 11.75 -4.68
N VAL A 435 -15.16 12.01 -3.40
CA VAL A 435 -15.81 11.33 -2.27
C VAL A 435 -16.98 12.12 -1.68
N CYS A 436 -17.04 13.43 -1.93
CA CYS A 436 -18.07 14.35 -1.49
C CYS A 436 -18.46 15.37 -2.57
N GLY A 437 -19.50 16.16 -2.31
CA GLY A 437 -19.95 17.23 -3.21
C GLY A 437 -20.73 16.73 -4.44
N PRO A 438 -21.11 17.64 -5.35
CA PRO A 438 -21.99 17.34 -6.47
C PRO A 438 -21.32 16.55 -7.61
N GLN A 439 -19.99 16.48 -7.62
CA GLN A 439 -19.21 15.78 -8.64
C GLN A 439 -18.97 14.30 -8.31
N LYS A 440 -19.40 13.83 -7.13
CA LYS A 440 -19.37 12.42 -6.75
C LYS A 440 -20.19 11.58 -7.72
N ALA A 441 -19.66 10.42 -8.13
CA ALA A 441 -20.35 9.50 -9.03
C ALA A 441 -21.75 9.10 -8.49
N GLY A 442 -22.75 9.12 -9.37
CA GLY A 442 -24.14 8.77 -9.03
C GLY A 442 -24.98 9.90 -8.41
N THR A 443 -24.43 11.11 -8.28
CA THR A 443 -25.16 12.27 -7.74
C THR A 443 -26.34 12.68 -8.62
N LYS A 444 -27.46 13.00 -7.98
CA LYS A 444 -28.67 13.51 -8.65
C LYS A 444 -28.76 15.02 -8.52
N ARG A 445 -29.38 15.67 -9.52
CA ARG A 445 -29.70 17.10 -9.47
C ARG A 445 -30.58 17.40 -8.25
N PRO A 446 -30.27 18.44 -7.44
CA PRO A 446 -31.13 18.85 -6.34
C PRO A 446 -32.40 19.54 -6.85
N ASP A 447 -33.48 19.50 -6.09
CA ASP A 447 -34.73 20.22 -6.42
C ASP A 447 -34.54 21.74 -6.37
N ASN A 448 -33.69 22.21 -5.46
CA ASN A 448 -33.25 23.60 -5.37
C ASN A 448 -31.76 23.69 -5.69
N TRP A 449 -31.40 24.47 -6.71
CA TRP A 449 -30.01 24.61 -7.15
C TRP A 449 -29.08 25.16 -6.06
N ASP A 450 -29.60 25.98 -5.13
CA ASP A 450 -28.81 26.54 -4.04
C ASP A 450 -28.30 25.47 -3.04
N ASP A 451 -28.89 24.25 -3.05
CA ASP A 451 -28.48 23.15 -2.18
C ASP A 451 -27.32 22.31 -2.77
N ILE A 452 -26.81 22.65 -3.96
CA ILE A 452 -25.82 21.85 -4.70
C ILE A 452 -24.53 21.55 -3.89
N GLU A 453 -24.08 22.48 -3.06
CA GLU A 453 -22.88 22.33 -2.21
C GLU A 453 -23.07 21.33 -1.06
N SER A 454 -24.32 21.08 -0.65
CA SER A 454 -24.64 20.17 0.46
C SER A 454 -24.77 18.70 0.04
N LEU A 455 -24.68 18.41 -1.26
CA LEU A 455 -24.81 17.07 -1.79
C LEU A 455 -23.62 16.21 -1.37
N ASN A 456 -23.91 14.97 -0.96
CA ASN A 456 -22.93 13.96 -0.58
C ASN A 456 -21.93 14.47 0.49
N PRO A 457 -22.37 14.70 1.74
CA PRO A 457 -21.48 15.14 2.81
C PRO A 457 -20.39 14.10 3.09
N CYS A 458 -19.25 14.56 3.61
CA CYS A 458 -18.19 13.69 4.06
C CYS A 458 -18.60 12.84 5.28
N PRO A 459 -18.01 11.64 5.45
CA PRO A 459 -18.06 10.91 6.71
C PRO A 459 -17.68 11.82 7.89
N LEU A 460 -18.27 11.55 9.06
CA LEU A 460 -18.05 12.34 10.29
C LEU A 460 -18.37 13.84 10.17
N ASN A 461 -19.13 14.25 9.15
CA ASN A 461 -19.31 15.67 8.81
C ASN A 461 -17.98 16.41 8.67
N ALA A 462 -16.94 15.74 8.18
CA ALA A 462 -15.70 16.40 7.79
C ALA A 462 -15.95 17.45 6.70
N CYS A 463 -15.00 18.34 6.51
CA CYS A 463 -15.10 19.39 5.50
C CYS A 463 -14.96 18.80 4.11
N CYS A 464 -15.81 19.23 3.19
CA CYS A 464 -15.68 18.92 1.77
C CYS A 464 -15.07 20.12 1.05
N ASP A 465 -13.95 19.92 0.36
CA ASP A 465 -13.34 20.97 -0.47
C ASP A 465 -13.99 21.06 -1.86
N ILE A 466 -13.59 22.05 -2.67
CA ILE A 466 -14.18 22.24 -4.02
C ILE A 466 -13.80 21.10 -5.00
N TRP A 467 -12.80 20.29 -4.64
CA TRP A 467 -12.29 19.18 -5.44
C TRP A 467 -13.00 17.86 -5.13
N GLY A 468 -14.01 17.89 -4.25
CA GLY A 468 -14.78 16.72 -3.84
C GLY A 468 -14.02 15.82 -2.87
N GLN A 469 -13.06 16.37 -2.12
CA GLN A 469 -12.24 15.65 -1.15
C GLN A 469 -12.64 16.01 0.28
N CYS A 470 -12.53 15.03 1.18
CA CYS A 470 -12.86 15.19 2.60
C CYS A 470 -11.60 15.48 3.42
N GLY A 471 -11.69 16.32 4.44
CA GLY A 471 -10.60 16.51 5.39
C GLY A 471 -11.01 17.33 6.61
N THR A 472 -10.11 17.40 7.59
CA THR A 472 -10.39 18.04 8.89
C THR A 472 -9.62 19.34 9.11
N THR A 473 -8.54 19.55 8.36
CA THR A 473 -7.66 20.71 8.52
C THR A 473 -8.14 21.94 7.77
N ALA A 474 -7.49 23.08 8.05
CA ALA A 474 -7.77 24.35 7.38
C ALA A 474 -7.65 24.27 5.85
N ASP A 475 -6.81 23.38 5.31
CA ASP A 475 -6.65 23.19 3.87
C ASP A 475 -7.93 22.61 3.22
N PHE A 476 -8.82 21.97 3.97
CA PHE A 476 -10.15 21.50 3.51
C PHE A 476 -11.31 22.32 4.05
N CYS A 477 -11.13 22.92 5.23
CA CYS A 477 -12.21 23.55 5.99
C CYS A 477 -12.34 25.05 5.78
N THR A 478 -11.40 25.70 5.09
CA THR A 478 -11.42 27.15 4.93
C THR A 478 -12.31 27.57 3.76
N ARG A 479 -13.38 28.30 4.05
CA ARG A 479 -14.18 28.99 3.00
C ARG A 479 -13.38 30.13 2.41
N THR A 480 -13.23 30.12 1.09
CA THR A 480 -12.67 31.25 0.34
C THR A 480 -13.50 31.46 -0.91
N ASN A 481 -13.81 32.71 -1.22
CA ASN A 481 -14.60 33.03 -2.41
C ASN A 481 -13.67 33.31 -3.59
N SER A 482 -14.03 32.78 -4.76
CA SER A 482 -13.42 33.19 -6.03
C SER A 482 -13.85 34.60 -6.43
N THR A 483 -13.29 35.11 -7.54
CA THR A 483 -13.70 36.40 -8.11
C THR A 483 -15.09 36.37 -8.75
N THR A 484 -15.58 35.22 -9.19
CA THR A 484 -16.90 35.06 -9.80
C THR A 484 -18.00 34.81 -8.77
N GLY A 485 -17.64 34.23 -7.61
CA GLY A 485 -18.60 33.84 -6.57
C GLY A 485 -19.48 32.64 -6.93
N ALA A 486 -19.19 31.95 -8.04
CA ALA A 486 -19.91 30.75 -8.46
C ALA A 486 -19.68 29.57 -7.48
N PRO A 487 -20.66 28.66 -7.30
CA PRO A 487 -20.51 27.52 -6.39
C PRO A 487 -19.38 26.59 -6.85
N GLY A 488 -18.74 25.89 -5.91
CA GLY A 488 -17.63 24.98 -6.23
C GLY A 488 -16.36 25.70 -6.73
N THR A 489 -16.18 26.96 -6.34
CA THR A 489 -14.97 27.74 -6.65
C THR A 489 -14.30 28.26 -5.37
N ALA A 490 -13.02 28.59 -5.46
CA ALA A 490 -12.25 29.12 -4.34
C ALA A 490 -11.37 30.30 -4.77
N LYS A 491 -10.85 31.04 -3.79
CA LYS A 491 -9.78 32.00 -4.03
C LYS A 491 -8.55 31.27 -4.59
N ALA A 492 -7.88 31.88 -5.58
CA ALA A 492 -6.62 31.36 -6.12
C ALA A 492 -5.63 30.99 -5.01
N GLY A 493 -5.01 29.81 -5.12
CA GLY A 493 -4.05 29.26 -4.15
C GLY A 493 -4.67 28.60 -2.91
N THR A 494 -5.99 28.40 -2.86
CA THR A 494 -6.70 27.71 -1.77
C THR A 494 -7.61 26.61 -2.31
N ASN A 495 -7.90 25.57 -1.54
CA ASN A 495 -8.85 24.52 -1.95
C ASN A 495 -10.31 24.93 -1.76
N GLY A 496 -10.58 25.98 -0.98
CA GLY A 496 -11.94 26.34 -0.58
C GLY A 496 -12.62 25.25 0.25
N CYS A 497 -13.86 25.51 0.63
CA CYS A 497 -14.70 24.56 1.35
C CYS A 497 -16.16 24.79 0.96
N ILE A 498 -16.86 23.73 0.59
CA ILE A 498 -18.25 23.78 0.14
C ILE A 498 -19.24 23.34 1.23
N SER A 499 -18.86 22.39 2.10
CA SER A 499 -19.73 21.94 3.19
C SER A 499 -18.97 21.60 4.48
N ASN A 500 -19.68 21.73 5.61
CA ASN A 500 -19.15 21.54 6.97
C ASN A 500 -17.87 22.32 7.28
N CYS A 501 -17.75 23.53 6.74
CA CYS A 501 -16.54 24.35 6.84
C CYS A 501 -16.26 24.86 8.26
N GLY A 502 -14.99 25.22 8.52
CA GLY A 502 -14.48 25.64 9.82
C GLY A 502 -13.76 24.49 10.56
N THR A 503 -12.78 24.86 11.38
CA THR A 503 -11.97 23.94 12.21
C THR A 503 -12.23 24.15 13.71
N ASP A 504 -13.30 24.88 14.04
CA ASP A 504 -13.64 25.20 15.41
C ASP A 504 -14.34 24.02 16.07
N ILE A 505 -14.06 23.81 17.36
CA ILE A 505 -14.81 22.87 18.19
C ILE A 505 -16.26 23.33 18.25
N VAL A 506 -17.19 22.40 17.98
CA VAL A 506 -18.61 22.67 18.13
C VAL A 506 -18.97 22.45 19.59
N TYR A 507 -19.40 23.53 20.25
CA TYR A 507 -19.91 23.50 21.61
C TYR A 507 -21.43 23.33 21.58
N ASP A 508 -21.94 22.40 22.38
CA ASP A 508 -23.37 22.25 22.63
C ASP A 508 -23.78 22.82 24.00
N ASP A 509 -25.10 22.93 24.23
CA ASP A 509 -25.67 23.36 25.51
C ASP A 509 -25.73 22.21 26.55
N SER A 510 -24.92 21.14 26.39
CA SER A 510 -25.02 19.97 27.25
C SER A 510 -24.54 20.26 28.69
N GLY A 511 -25.15 19.57 29.65
CA GLY A 511 -24.89 19.77 31.07
C GLY A 511 -23.58 19.09 31.49
N PHE A 512 -22.67 19.87 32.06
CA PHE A 512 -21.47 19.40 32.72
C PHE A 512 -21.74 19.25 34.23
N GLY A 513 -21.10 18.28 34.88
CA GLY A 513 -21.11 18.13 36.33
C GLY A 513 -20.42 19.28 37.07
N ASP A 514 -20.20 19.13 38.37
CA ASP A 514 -19.47 20.12 39.18
C ASP A 514 -17.94 19.94 39.10
N HIS A 515 -17.47 18.88 38.44
CA HIS A 515 -16.07 18.50 38.28
C HIS A 515 -15.79 17.67 37.01
N PRO A 516 -14.56 17.65 36.49
CA PRO A 516 -14.21 16.84 35.32
C PRO A 516 -14.19 15.34 35.66
N VAL A 517 -14.69 14.50 34.75
CA VAL A 517 -14.60 13.04 34.90
C VAL A 517 -13.16 12.56 34.65
N LEU A 518 -12.55 11.88 35.62
CA LEU A 518 -11.20 11.33 35.50
C LEU A 518 -11.24 9.80 35.36
N VAL A 519 -10.79 9.29 34.23
CA VAL A 519 -10.69 7.85 33.93
C VAL A 519 -9.23 7.42 33.98
N GLY A 520 -8.91 6.42 34.78
CA GLY A 520 -7.55 5.86 34.84
C GLY A 520 -7.51 4.44 34.28
N TYR A 521 -6.68 4.20 33.26
CA TYR A 521 -6.39 2.84 32.78
C TYR A 521 -5.30 2.21 33.66
N TYR A 522 -5.59 1.01 34.17
CA TYR A 522 -4.67 0.15 34.89
C TYR A 522 -4.30 -1.03 34.00
N GLU A 523 -3.04 -1.12 33.58
CA GLU A 523 -2.56 -2.21 32.76
C GLU A 523 -2.49 -3.50 33.60
N ALA A 524 -3.42 -4.43 33.37
CA ALA A 524 -3.51 -5.72 34.05
C ALA A 524 -2.27 -6.61 33.86
N PHE A 525 -1.46 -6.33 32.83
CA PHE A 525 -0.20 -6.99 32.53
C PHE A 525 1.01 -6.21 33.07
N GLN A 526 0.82 -5.21 33.94
CA GLN A 526 1.93 -4.43 34.51
C GLN A 526 2.99 -5.29 35.20
N ASN A 527 2.57 -6.41 35.77
CA ASN A 527 3.42 -7.36 36.49
C ASN A 527 4.40 -8.11 35.56
N THR A 528 4.20 -8.07 34.24
CA THR A 528 5.11 -8.69 33.27
C THR A 528 6.32 -7.82 32.97
N ARG A 529 6.33 -6.55 33.43
CA ARG A 529 7.50 -5.68 33.34
C ARG A 529 8.49 -6.05 34.45
N PRO A 530 9.81 -5.84 34.23
CA PRO A 530 10.81 -6.04 35.28
C PRO A 530 10.71 -5.00 36.41
N CYS A 531 10.03 -3.89 36.18
CA CYS A 531 9.79 -2.81 37.13
C CYS A 531 8.61 -1.93 36.67
N LEU A 532 8.28 -0.88 37.44
CA LEU A 532 6.99 -0.16 37.32
C LEU A 532 5.78 -1.06 37.57
N ASN A 533 5.95 -1.97 38.52
CA ASN A 533 4.88 -2.86 38.93
C ASN A 533 4.02 -2.13 39.96
N MET A 534 2.72 -2.06 39.71
CA MET A 534 1.79 -1.30 40.52
C MET A 534 0.74 -2.24 41.13
N ASP A 535 0.76 -2.33 42.47
CA ASP A 535 -0.32 -2.97 43.21
C ASP A 535 -1.63 -2.16 43.05
N VAL A 536 -2.74 -2.83 42.81
CA VAL A 536 -4.04 -2.18 42.57
C VAL A 536 -4.49 -1.30 43.75
N THR A 537 -4.08 -1.61 44.98
CA THR A 537 -4.38 -0.78 46.16
C THR A 537 -3.62 0.55 46.14
N ALA A 538 -2.49 0.61 45.45
CA ALA A 538 -1.69 1.81 45.29
C ALA A 538 -2.34 2.84 44.34
N ILE A 539 -3.38 2.46 43.57
CA ILE A 539 -4.18 3.39 42.73
C ILE A 539 -4.81 4.53 43.58
N ASN A 540 -5.04 4.29 44.87
CA ASN A 540 -5.54 5.32 45.78
C ASN A 540 -4.45 6.32 46.21
N ASN A 541 -3.18 5.93 46.11
CA ASN A 541 -2.02 6.70 46.58
C ASN A 541 -1.22 7.33 45.44
N THR A 542 -1.39 6.85 44.21
CA THR A 542 -0.82 7.46 43.01
C THR A 542 -1.33 8.87 42.92
N VAL A 543 -0.40 9.81 42.77
CA VAL A 543 -0.74 11.22 42.85
C VAL A 543 -1.76 11.52 41.76
N GLN A 544 -2.90 12.05 42.19
CA GLN A 544 -4.03 12.49 41.34
C GLN A 544 -3.60 13.54 40.29
N TRP A 545 -2.41 14.10 40.47
CA TRP A 545 -1.75 15.16 39.71
C TRP A 545 -0.24 14.85 39.71
N GLY A 546 0.31 14.33 38.62
CA GLY A 546 1.77 14.38 38.47
C GLY A 546 2.17 15.85 38.53
N GLY A 547 2.96 16.28 39.51
CA GLY A 547 3.52 17.63 39.59
C GLY A 547 3.07 18.50 40.78
N GLN A 548 4.02 19.22 41.35
CA GLN A 548 3.80 20.20 42.42
C GLN A 548 3.46 21.58 41.80
N LEU A 549 2.19 21.82 41.46
CA LEU A 549 1.76 23.13 40.92
C LEU A 549 1.65 24.20 42.01
N GLY A 550 2.27 25.35 41.76
CA GLY A 550 2.17 26.55 42.59
C GLY A 550 0.77 27.18 42.58
N SER A 551 0.41 27.86 43.67
CA SER A 551 -0.68 28.83 43.93
C SER A 551 -2.11 28.66 43.38
N HIS A 552 -2.43 27.72 42.49
CA HIS A 552 -3.81 27.40 42.02
C HIS A 552 -4.27 25.99 42.42
N ALA A 553 -3.44 25.25 43.16
CA ALA A 553 -3.64 23.89 43.69
C ALA A 553 -4.83 23.70 44.66
N SER A 554 -5.73 24.67 44.81
CA SER A 554 -6.79 24.64 45.83
C SER A 554 -8.16 24.18 45.33
N THR A 555 -8.35 23.78 44.06
CA THR A 555 -9.71 23.66 43.50
C THR A 555 -10.19 22.25 43.13
N PHE A 556 -9.29 21.28 42.87
CA PHE A 556 -9.71 19.91 42.51
C PHE A 556 -8.86 18.82 43.19
N SER A 557 -9.04 18.62 44.51
CA SER A 557 -8.53 17.43 45.19
C SER A 557 -9.46 16.24 44.92
N GLN A 558 -9.37 15.60 43.76
CA GLN A 558 -10.32 14.55 43.35
C GLN A 558 -9.64 13.24 42.99
N ALA A 559 -10.22 12.16 43.50
CA ALA A 559 -9.82 10.81 43.18
C ALA A 559 -10.35 10.41 41.79
N TRP A 560 -9.69 9.49 41.09
CA TRP A 560 -10.20 8.87 39.86
C TRP A 560 -11.69 8.53 39.96
N ASP A 561 -12.52 8.97 39.01
CA ASP A 561 -13.95 8.65 38.98
C ASP A 561 -14.17 7.22 38.46
N HIS A 562 -13.38 6.76 37.49
CA HIS A 562 -13.47 5.41 36.93
C HIS A 562 -12.07 4.78 36.85
N ILE A 563 -11.96 3.50 37.19
CA ILE A 563 -10.75 2.71 36.94
C ILE A 563 -11.09 1.65 35.90
N HIS A 564 -10.40 1.71 34.76
CA HIS A 564 -10.50 0.73 33.68
C HIS A 564 -9.41 -0.33 33.85
N PHE A 565 -9.81 -1.59 34.06
CA PHE A 565 -8.91 -2.73 34.10
C PHE A 565 -8.62 -3.22 32.67
N ALA A 566 -7.40 -3.01 32.19
CA ALA A 566 -7.00 -3.21 30.80
C ALA A 566 -5.91 -4.29 30.66
N PHE A 567 -6.17 -5.46 30.11
CA PHE A 567 -7.42 -5.90 29.47
C PHE A 567 -7.81 -7.31 29.89
N ALA A 568 -9.11 -7.57 29.86
CA ALA A 568 -9.62 -8.93 29.77
C ALA A 568 -9.64 -9.40 28.30
N ASN A 569 -9.36 -10.68 28.09
CA ASN A 569 -9.46 -11.30 26.77
C ASN A 569 -10.88 -11.82 26.50
N ILE A 570 -11.16 -12.07 25.22
CA ILE A 570 -12.35 -12.78 24.76
C ILE A 570 -11.89 -14.01 23.97
N THR A 571 -12.48 -15.17 24.25
CA THR A 571 -12.19 -16.41 23.53
C THR A 571 -12.87 -16.44 22.15
N GLU A 572 -12.51 -17.38 21.28
CA GLU A 572 -13.21 -17.59 20.00
C GLU A 572 -14.70 -17.99 20.18
N SER A 573 -15.07 -18.54 21.35
CA SER A 573 -16.46 -18.82 21.74
C SER A 573 -17.20 -17.61 22.31
N PHE A 574 -16.58 -16.42 22.28
CA PHE A 574 -17.09 -15.16 22.82
C PHE A 574 -17.32 -15.19 24.34
N GLU A 575 -16.52 -15.97 25.07
CA GLU A 575 -16.51 -15.99 26.53
C GLU A 575 -15.42 -15.05 27.05
N VAL A 576 -15.66 -14.41 28.20
CA VAL A 576 -14.65 -13.56 28.85
C VAL A 576 -13.58 -14.43 29.50
N ASP A 577 -12.32 -14.14 29.20
CA ASP A 577 -11.15 -14.83 29.74
C ASP A 577 -10.22 -13.84 30.45
N VAL A 578 -10.05 -14.05 31.75
CA VAL A 578 -9.11 -13.31 32.61
C VAL A 578 -7.99 -14.21 33.13
N SER A 579 -7.87 -15.45 32.62
CA SER A 579 -6.95 -16.45 33.16
C SER A 579 -5.48 -16.01 33.13
N SER A 580 -5.08 -15.21 32.15
CA SER A 580 -3.73 -14.64 32.04
C SER A 580 -3.42 -13.53 33.04
N VAL A 581 -4.45 -12.95 33.67
CA VAL A 581 -4.37 -11.81 34.61
C VAL A 581 -5.25 -12.05 35.84
N GLN A 582 -5.41 -13.32 36.22
CA GLN A 582 -6.40 -13.75 37.21
C GLN A 582 -6.12 -13.15 38.60
N ASP A 583 -4.85 -13.10 38.99
CA ASP A 583 -4.43 -12.58 40.30
C ASP A 583 -4.70 -11.08 40.40
N GLU A 584 -4.32 -10.31 39.36
CA GLU A 584 -4.61 -8.88 39.26
C GLU A 584 -6.11 -8.60 39.23
N PHE A 585 -6.89 -9.41 38.52
CA PHE A 585 -8.33 -9.28 38.45
C PHE A 585 -9.00 -9.57 39.81
N ASP A 586 -8.53 -10.56 40.55
CA ASP A 586 -9.03 -10.88 41.88
C ASP A 586 -8.72 -9.79 42.90
N GLU A 587 -7.54 -9.16 42.83
CA GLU A 587 -7.23 -7.98 43.64
C GLU A 587 -8.04 -6.75 43.21
N PHE A 588 -8.23 -6.54 41.90
CA PHE A 588 -9.08 -5.46 41.38
C PHE A 588 -10.53 -5.57 41.84
N LYS A 589 -11.08 -6.78 41.96
CA LYS A 589 -12.42 -6.98 42.54
C LYS A 589 -12.50 -6.56 44.00
N LYS A 590 -11.43 -6.82 44.79
CA LYS A 590 -11.33 -6.46 46.21
C LYS A 590 -11.01 -4.98 46.43
N PHE A 591 -10.50 -4.29 45.40
CA PHE A 591 -10.22 -2.87 45.45
C PHE A 591 -11.47 -2.10 45.92
N THR A 592 -11.31 -1.40 47.04
CA THR A 592 -12.32 -0.52 47.60
C THR A 592 -11.72 0.87 47.70
N SER A 593 -12.44 1.86 47.22
CA SER A 593 -12.00 3.25 47.25
C SER A 593 -13.04 4.14 47.94
N PRO A 594 -12.62 5.13 48.75
CA PRO A 594 -13.52 6.09 49.35
C PRO A 594 -14.37 6.77 48.26
N GLY A 595 -15.70 6.69 48.37
CA GLY A 595 -16.63 7.27 47.39
C GLY A 595 -17.17 6.31 46.32
N LYS A 596 -16.76 5.03 46.31
CA LYS A 596 -17.07 4.02 45.28
C LYS A 596 -16.64 4.50 43.89
N LYS A 597 -15.39 4.24 43.52
CA LYS A 597 -14.88 4.42 42.16
C LYS A 597 -15.40 3.27 41.27
N PRO A 598 -16.23 3.53 40.24
CA PRO A 598 -16.61 2.53 39.26
C PRO A 598 -15.44 1.66 38.78
N LYS A 599 -15.56 0.34 38.98
CA LYS A 599 -14.68 -0.68 38.42
C LYS A 599 -15.17 -1.08 37.04
N VAL A 600 -14.46 -0.64 36.00
CA VAL A 600 -14.82 -0.90 34.60
C VAL A 600 -13.86 -1.95 34.04
N LEU A 601 -14.41 -2.95 33.35
CA LEU A 601 -13.60 -3.95 32.65
C LEU A 601 -13.46 -3.58 31.18
N SER A 602 -12.22 -3.39 30.71
CA SER A 602 -11.91 -3.08 29.33
C SER A 602 -11.58 -4.34 28.54
N PHE A 603 -12.14 -4.45 27.34
CA PHE A 603 -11.83 -5.51 26.37
C PHE A 603 -11.14 -4.94 25.14
N GLY A 604 -10.13 -5.63 24.63
CA GLY A 604 -9.46 -5.26 23.39
C GLY A 604 -8.05 -4.70 23.61
N GLY A 605 -7.85 -3.46 23.19
CA GLY A 605 -6.55 -2.81 23.03
C GLY A 605 -5.85 -3.21 21.73
N TRP A 606 -4.75 -2.51 21.43
CA TRP A 606 -3.99 -2.66 20.18
C TRP A 606 -3.63 -4.11 19.87
N SER A 607 -2.99 -4.82 20.81
CA SER A 607 -2.51 -6.19 20.57
C SER A 607 -3.64 -7.18 20.30
N PHE A 608 -4.72 -7.16 21.09
CA PHE A 608 -5.86 -8.07 20.88
C PHE A 608 -6.62 -7.75 19.57
N SER A 609 -6.69 -6.48 19.20
CA SER A 609 -7.41 -6.05 18.00
C SER A 609 -6.63 -6.31 16.70
N THR A 610 -5.29 -6.45 16.78
CA THR A 610 -4.41 -6.51 15.61
C THR A 610 -3.57 -7.79 15.49
N ALA A 611 -3.44 -8.62 16.53
CA ALA A 611 -2.67 -9.85 16.47
C ALA A 611 -3.40 -10.95 15.68
N LEU A 612 -2.63 -11.80 14.97
CA LEU A 612 -3.12 -12.85 14.08
C LEU A 612 -4.08 -13.86 14.74
N ASP A 613 -3.91 -14.09 16.04
CA ASP A 613 -4.71 -15.04 16.82
C ASP A 613 -6.03 -14.46 17.35
N SER A 614 -6.19 -13.13 17.35
CA SER A 614 -7.29 -12.45 18.06
C SER A 614 -8.03 -11.39 17.22
N TYR A 615 -7.44 -10.84 16.15
CA TYR A 615 -8.04 -9.78 15.32
C TYR A 615 -9.46 -10.12 14.79
N ALA A 616 -9.73 -11.41 14.57
CA ALA A 616 -10.99 -11.88 14.01
C ALA A 616 -12.12 -11.95 15.05
N ILE A 617 -11.82 -11.89 16.35
CA ILE A 617 -12.78 -12.17 17.42
C ILE A 617 -13.85 -11.06 17.49
N PHE A 618 -13.47 -9.78 17.56
CA PHE A 618 -14.46 -8.70 17.51
C PHE A 618 -15.23 -8.67 16.18
N ARG A 619 -14.53 -8.84 15.05
CA ARG A 619 -15.14 -8.87 13.70
C ARG A 619 -16.25 -9.92 13.60
N LYS A 620 -15.99 -11.14 14.08
CA LYS A 620 -16.97 -12.22 14.12
C LYS A 620 -18.03 -11.98 15.19
N GLY A 621 -17.64 -11.49 16.36
CA GLY A 621 -18.51 -11.29 17.51
C GLY A 621 -19.63 -10.28 17.26
N VAL A 622 -19.41 -9.25 16.44
CA VAL A 622 -20.44 -8.23 16.14
C VAL A 622 -21.41 -8.61 15.02
N THR A 623 -21.18 -9.73 14.33
CA THR A 623 -22.06 -10.23 13.26
C THR A 623 -23.47 -10.53 13.76
N ASP A 624 -24.46 -10.50 12.85
CA ASP A 624 -25.86 -10.76 13.21
C ASP A 624 -26.06 -12.14 13.87
N GLU A 625 -25.23 -13.12 13.51
CA GLU A 625 -25.28 -14.47 14.03
C GLU A 625 -24.75 -14.59 15.47
N GLN A 626 -23.69 -13.85 15.82
CA GLN A 626 -22.96 -14.04 17.08
C GLN A 626 -23.20 -12.92 18.11
N ARG A 627 -23.65 -11.75 17.67
CA ARG A 627 -23.77 -10.54 18.48
C ARG A 627 -24.52 -10.74 19.78
N SER A 628 -25.68 -11.42 19.75
CA SER A 628 -26.47 -11.64 20.96
C SER A 628 -25.81 -12.59 21.94
N LEU A 629 -25.02 -13.57 21.49
CA LEU A 629 -24.27 -14.45 22.37
C LEU A 629 -23.16 -13.65 23.06
N PHE A 630 -22.36 -12.94 22.25
CA PHE A 630 -21.25 -12.15 22.76
C PHE A 630 -21.73 -11.08 23.76
N ALA A 631 -22.75 -10.31 23.41
CA ALA A 631 -23.33 -9.28 24.29
C ALA A 631 -23.89 -9.87 25.60
N SER A 632 -24.45 -11.09 25.56
CA SER A 632 -24.95 -11.76 26.77
C SER A 632 -23.81 -12.23 27.67
N ASN A 633 -22.72 -12.74 27.10
CA ASN A 633 -21.59 -13.24 27.88
C ASN A 633 -20.86 -12.13 28.62
N VAL A 634 -20.58 -11.00 27.95
CA VAL A 634 -19.89 -9.86 28.59
C VAL A 634 -20.75 -9.18 29.66
N ALA A 635 -22.05 -8.99 29.40
CA ALA A 635 -22.97 -8.43 30.40
C ALA A 635 -23.12 -9.37 31.61
N LYS A 636 -23.25 -10.68 31.36
CA LYS A 636 -23.30 -11.68 32.43
C LYS A 636 -22.02 -11.68 33.26
N PHE A 637 -20.84 -11.58 32.64
CA PHE A 637 -19.57 -11.53 33.35
C PHE A 637 -19.47 -10.29 34.25
N ALA A 638 -19.96 -9.13 33.77
CA ALA A 638 -20.01 -7.91 34.57
C ALA A 638 -20.89 -8.05 35.82
N ASP A 639 -22.06 -8.65 35.68
CA ASP A 639 -22.98 -8.91 36.80
C ASP A 639 -22.43 -9.96 37.78
N ASP A 640 -21.88 -11.07 37.27
CA ASP A 640 -21.34 -12.16 38.09
C ASP A 640 -20.14 -11.72 38.96
N ASN A 641 -19.41 -10.68 38.52
CA ASN A 641 -18.21 -10.19 39.18
C ASN A 641 -18.39 -8.83 39.88
N ASP A 642 -19.62 -8.31 39.99
CA ASP A 642 -19.93 -7.02 40.62
C ASP A 642 -19.08 -5.86 40.06
N LEU A 643 -18.95 -5.82 38.73
CA LEU A 643 -18.28 -4.74 38.00
C LEU A 643 -19.26 -3.59 37.78
N ASP A 644 -18.77 -2.35 37.79
CA ASP A 644 -19.59 -1.15 37.63
C ASP A 644 -19.73 -0.69 36.18
N GLY A 645 -19.02 -1.32 35.25
CA GLY A 645 -19.15 -1.01 33.83
C GLY A 645 -18.31 -1.87 32.91
N LEU A 646 -18.51 -1.66 31.62
CA LEU A 646 -17.76 -2.30 30.53
C LEU A 646 -17.23 -1.24 29.57
N ASP A 647 -16.03 -1.48 29.06
CA ASP A 647 -15.39 -0.64 28.06
C ASP A 647 -14.90 -1.52 26.90
N PHE A 648 -15.14 -1.07 25.66
CA PHE A 648 -14.70 -1.80 24.48
C PHE A 648 -13.70 -0.96 23.68
N ASP A 649 -12.47 -1.42 23.65
CA ASP A 649 -11.34 -0.81 22.96
C ASP A 649 -10.98 -1.64 21.72
N TRP A 650 -11.84 -1.59 20.70
CA TRP A 650 -11.60 -2.31 19.44
C TRP A 650 -10.86 -1.41 18.45
N GLU A 651 -9.65 -1.81 18.07
CA GLU A 651 -8.73 -1.05 17.21
C GLU A 651 -8.45 -1.70 15.83
N TYR A 652 -9.10 -1.32 14.73
CA TYR A 652 -10.31 -0.50 14.66
C TYR A 652 -11.37 -1.14 13.72
N PRO A 653 -12.68 -1.03 14.04
CA PRO A 653 -13.75 -1.48 13.16
C PRO A 653 -13.63 -0.88 11.76
N GLY A 654 -13.54 -1.75 10.75
CA GLY A 654 -13.45 -1.34 9.34
C GLY A 654 -12.08 -0.77 8.93
N ALA A 655 -11.03 -0.91 9.73
CA ALA A 655 -9.68 -0.47 9.38
C ALA A 655 -9.15 -1.24 8.15
N PRO A 656 -8.79 -0.55 7.05
CA PRO A 656 -8.47 -1.22 5.79
C PRO A 656 -7.02 -1.71 5.68
N ASP A 657 -6.11 -1.22 6.51
CA ASP A 657 -4.67 -1.14 6.21
C ASP A 657 -3.75 -1.53 7.37
N ILE A 658 -4.27 -2.22 8.40
CA ILE A 658 -3.42 -2.72 9.49
C ILE A 658 -2.50 -3.83 8.95
N PRO A 659 -1.16 -3.68 9.02
CA PRO A 659 -0.23 -4.65 8.48
C PRO A 659 -0.36 -6.02 9.16
N GLY A 660 -0.24 -7.09 8.38
CA GLY A 660 -0.24 -8.47 8.88
C GLY A 660 -1.63 -9.10 9.06
N ILE A 661 -2.73 -8.35 8.93
CA ILE A 661 -4.10 -8.89 9.00
C ILE A 661 -4.94 -8.45 7.77
N PRO A 662 -6.00 -9.20 7.41
CA PRO A 662 -6.90 -8.79 6.34
C PRO A 662 -7.58 -7.43 6.62
N ALA A 663 -7.88 -6.68 5.57
CA ALA A 663 -8.67 -5.44 5.65
C ALA A 663 -10.01 -5.69 6.39
N GLY A 664 -10.41 -4.75 7.23
CA GLY A 664 -11.68 -4.75 7.94
C GLY A 664 -12.87 -4.61 6.98
N ASP A 665 -14.03 -5.13 7.38
CA ASP A 665 -15.25 -5.01 6.58
C ASP A 665 -15.85 -3.60 6.80
N PRO A 666 -16.16 -2.82 5.75
CA PRO A 666 -16.71 -1.47 5.90
C PRO A 666 -18.02 -1.39 6.71
N GLY A 667 -18.75 -2.51 6.87
CA GLY A 667 -19.94 -2.65 7.69
C GLY A 667 -19.66 -2.91 9.17
N ASP A 668 -18.41 -3.12 9.58
CA ASP A 668 -18.03 -3.43 10.96
C ASP A 668 -18.52 -2.39 11.96
N GLY A 669 -18.37 -1.09 11.67
CA GLY A 669 -18.84 -0.04 12.57
C GLY A 669 -20.37 -0.03 12.76
N ALA A 670 -21.14 -0.34 11.72
CA ALA A 670 -22.59 -0.44 11.82
C ALA A 670 -23.01 -1.65 12.68
N ARG A 671 -22.33 -2.79 12.51
CA ARG A 671 -22.53 -3.99 13.33
C ARG A 671 -22.09 -3.76 14.78
N TYR A 672 -21.00 -3.05 14.99
CA TYR A 672 -20.50 -2.67 16.31
C TYR A 672 -21.50 -1.80 17.07
N LEU A 673 -22.12 -0.82 16.41
CA LEU A 673 -23.22 -0.05 17.01
C LEU A 673 -24.39 -0.94 17.45
N GLN A 674 -24.76 -1.95 16.65
CA GLN A 674 -25.81 -2.89 17.07
C GLN A 674 -25.36 -3.72 18.27
N PHE A 675 -24.10 -4.14 18.31
CA PHE A 675 -23.54 -4.86 19.45
C PHE A 675 -23.61 -4.03 20.72
N LEU A 676 -23.18 -2.77 20.68
CA LEU A 676 -23.25 -1.86 21.82
C LEU A 676 -24.68 -1.63 22.32
N LYS A 677 -25.67 -1.59 21.41
CA LYS A 677 -27.09 -1.54 21.80
C LYS A 677 -27.52 -2.80 22.54
N GLU A 678 -27.14 -3.97 22.06
CA GLU A 678 -27.46 -5.24 22.73
C GLU A 678 -26.76 -5.39 24.08
N VAL A 679 -25.51 -4.91 24.21
CA VAL A 679 -24.83 -4.84 25.52
C VAL A 679 -25.58 -3.88 26.44
N ARG A 680 -25.92 -2.68 25.98
CA ARG A 680 -26.67 -1.70 26.78
C ARG A 680 -28.02 -2.26 27.26
N ASP A 681 -28.76 -2.97 26.41
CA ASP A 681 -30.05 -3.57 26.76
C ASP A 681 -29.94 -4.68 27.82
N LYS A 682 -28.78 -5.35 27.89
CA LYS A 682 -28.51 -6.44 28.84
C LYS A 682 -27.81 -5.98 30.11
N LEU A 683 -27.08 -4.88 30.06
CA LEU A 683 -26.36 -4.30 31.18
C LEU A 683 -27.33 -3.52 32.08
N SER A 684 -27.20 -3.66 33.40
CA SER A 684 -28.03 -2.90 34.34
C SER A 684 -27.82 -1.39 34.18
N SER A 685 -28.89 -0.59 34.34
CA SER A 685 -28.86 0.85 34.05
C SER A 685 -27.96 1.69 34.97
N ASP A 686 -27.53 1.12 36.09
CA ASP A 686 -26.57 1.70 37.03
C ASP A 686 -25.11 1.44 36.64
N LYS A 687 -24.86 0.60 35.63
CA LYS A 687 -23.52 0.29 35.13
C LYS A 687 -23.17 1.11 33.89
N THR A 688 -21.91 1.51 33.79
CA THR A 688 -21.43 2.29 32.66
C THR A 688 -21.09 1.41 31.45
N LEU A 689 -21.27 1.94 30.25
CA LEU A 689 -20.78 1.37 28.99
C LEU A 689 -20.00 2.46 28.26
N SER A 690 -18.74 2.19 27.92
CA SER A 690 -17.90 3.09 27.14
C SER A 690 -17.24 2.36 25.96
N ILE A 691 -16.62 3.15 25.09
CA ILE A 691 -15.72 2.66 24.05
C ILE A 691 -14.47 3.53 24.00
N ALA A 692 -13.38 2.98 23.48
CA ALA A 692 -12.26 3.77 22.99
C ALA A 692 -12.46 4.11 21.50
N ALA A 693 -12.06 5.33 21.10
CA ALA A 693 -12.14 5.79 19.72
C ALA A 693 -10.86 6.52 19.29
N PRO A 694 -10.38 6.30 18.05
CA PRO A 694 -9.13 6.88 17.58
C PRO A 694 -9.25 8.37 17.24
N ALA A 695 -8.22 9.17 17.55
CA ALA A 695 -8.15 10.59 17.21
C ALA A 695 -7.93 10.89 15.71
N SER A 696 -7.60 9.85 14.91
CA SER A 696 -7.40 9.95 13.47
C SER A 696 -8.71 9.87 12.69
N TYR A 697 -8.91 10.78 11.73
CA TYR A 697 -10.03 10.73 10.78
C TYR A 697 -10.06 9.40 10.01
N TRP A 698 -8.89 8.87 9.64
CA TRP A 698 -8.78 7.67 8.82
C TRP A 698 -9.40 6.44 9.49
N TYR A 699 -9.19 6.29 10.79
CA TYR A 699 -9.74 5.18 11.56
C TYR A 699 -11.13 5.49 12.14
N LEU A 700 -11.40 6.75 12.53
CA LEU A 700 -12.68 7.13 13.11
C LEU A 700 -13.82 7.10 12.08
N LYS A 701 -13.55 7.31 10.79
CA LYS A 701 -14.60 7.35 9.74
C LYS A 701 -15.41 6.06 9.62
N GLY A 702 -14.87 4.93 10.08
CA GLY A 702 -15.57 3.65 10.14
C GLY A 702 -16.64 3.59 11.23
N PHE A 703 -16.58 4.48 12.23
CA PHE A 703 -17.48 4.51 13.36
C PHE A 703 -18.71 5.37 13.06
N PRO A 704 -19.94 4.86 13.28
CA PRO A 704 -21.13 5.70 13.35
C PRO A 704 -21.16 6.46 14.69
N ILE A 705 -20.15 7.30 14.93
CA ILE A 705 -19.75 7.77 16.26
C ILE A 705 -20.84 8.61 16.95
N ALA A 706 -21.59 9.43 16.21
CA ALA A 706 -22.75 10.16 16.77
C ALA A 706 -23.82 9.20 17.31
N ASN A 707 -24.12 8.14 16.57
CA ASN A 707 -25.10 7.15 17.01
C ASN A 707 -24.56 6.31 18.17
N ILE A 708 -23.26 6.01 18.19
CA ILE A 708 -22.61 5.33 19.32
C ILE A 708 -22.70 6.20 20.58
N SER A 709 -22.42 7.51 20.48
CA SER A 709 -22.49 8.45 21.61
C SER A 709 -23.86 8.54 22.27
N SER A 710 -24.92 8.14 21.54
CA SER A 710 -26.29 8.07 22.06
C SER A 710 -26.59 6.78 22.85
N VAL A 711 -25.69 5.79 22.81
CA VAL A 711 -25.84 4.46 23.46
C VAL A 711 -24.89 4.32 24.66
N VAL A 712 -23.66 4.82 24.51
CA VAL A 712 -22.61 4.75 25.54
C VAL A 712 -22.72 5.92 26.53
N ASP A 713 -22.18 5.76 27.73
CA ASP A 713 -22.12 6.81 28.74
C ASP A 713 -21.09 7.86 28.38
N TYR A 714 -19.92 7.44 27.91
CA TYR A 714 -18.84 8.29 27.41
C TYR A 714 -17.98 7.54 26.38
N ILE A 715 -17.20 8.30 25.63
CA ILE A 715 -16.20 7.82 24.65
C ILE A 715 -14.84 8.24 25.16
N VAL A 716 -13.96 7.27 25.38
CA VAL A 716 -12.54 7.50 25.62
C VAL A 716 -11.90 7.84 24.28
N TYR A 717 -11.59 9.10 24.06
CA TYR A 717 -11.06 9.58 22.79
C TYR A 717 -9.54 9.65 22.84
N MET A 718 -8.86 8.74 22.13
CA MET A 718 -7.42 8.51 22.25
C MET A 718 -6.60 9.62 21.58
N THR A 719 -6.54 10.79 22.23
CA THR A 719 -5.83 12.00 21.79
C THR A 719 -4.34 11.97 22.15
N TYR A 720 -3.71 10.84 21.86
CA TYR A 720 -2.28 10.55 21.98
C TYR A 720 -1.89 9.61 20.84
N ASP A 721 -0.60 9.31 20.69
CA ASP A 721 -0.09 8.50 19.56
C ASP A 721 -0.46 9.08 18.20
N LEU A 722 -0.48 10.41 18.11
CA LEU A 722 -0.68 11.12 16.85
C LEU A 722 0.50 10.92 15.89
N HIS A 723 1.68 10.66 16.46
CA HIS A 723 2.93 10.41 15.78
C HIS A 723 3.69 9.26 16.45
N GLY A 724 4.49 8.54 15.67
CA GLY A 724 5.23 7.38 16.18
C GLY A 724 6.13 6.75 15.13
N GLN A 725 6.71 5.60 15.46
CA GLN A 725 7.68 4.94 14.58
C GLN A 725 7.08 4.54 13.22
N TRP A 726 5.77 4.30 13.18
CA TRP A 726 5.00 4.04 11.97
C TRP A 726 4.97 5.22 10.97
N ASP A 727 5.46 6.40 11.38
CA ASP A 727 5.59 7.54 10.49
C ASP A 727 6.72 7.33 9.48
N TRP A 728 7.69 6.44 9.75
CA TRP A 728 8.86 6.18 8.91
C TRP A 728 8.49 5.74 7.49
N ASN A 729 8.95 6.49 6.50
CA ASN A 729 8.63 6.30 5.08
C ASN A 729 7.12 6.19 4.79
N ASN A 730 6.27 6.68 5.69
CA ASN A 730 4.84 6.74 5.46
C ASN A 730 4.51 8.11 4.87
N PRO A 731 4.32 8.26 3.56
CA PRO A 731 4.02 9.56 2.98
C PRO A 731 2.69 10.14 3.50
N SER A 732 1.93 9.34 4.28
CA SER A 732 0.68 9.66 4.96
C SER A 732 0.74 9.95 6.44
N SER A 733 1.92 10.07 7.04
CA SER A 733 2.05 10.46 8.45
C SER A 733 2.29 11.95 8.65
N ASP A 734 3.04 12.60 7.75
CA ASP A 734 3.62 13.91 8.04
C ASP A 734 3.50 14.93 6.91
N ASP A 735 3.01 16.12 7.26
CA ASP A 735 2.99 17.27 6.38
C ASP A 735 4.33 17.97 6.26
N GLY A 736 4.71 18.29 5.03
CA GLY A 736 5.93 19.05 4.75
C GLY A 736 7.22 18.27 4.99
N CYS A 737 7.13 17.01 5.41
CA CYS A 737 8.26 16.18 5.76
C CYS A 737 8.78 15.38 4.56
N ASP A 738 9.84 15.86 3.90
CA ASP A 738 10.48 15.11 2.82
C ASP A 738 10.99 13.74 3.32
N GLY A 739 10.42 12.64 2.82
CA GLY A 739 10.77 11.27 3.22
C GLY A 739 10.04 10.74 4.46
N SER A 740 9.11 11.49 5.06
CA SER A 740 8.22 11.02 6.13
C SER A 740 8.93 10.31 7.27
N ALA A 741 9.68 11.05 8.06
CA ALA A 741 10.35 10.52 9.24
C ALA A 741 10.70 11.69 10.15
N CYS A 742 9.78 12.65 10.31
CA CYS A 742 10.09 13.87 11.06
C CYS A 742 9.88 13.67 12.55
N LEU A 743 10.69 14.36 13.36
CA LEU A 743 10.54 14.37 14.81
C LEU A 743 9.28 15.15 15.19
N ARG A 744 8.14 14.46 15.30
CA ARG A 744 6.86 15.05 15.68
C ARG A 744 6.41 14.57 17.06
N SER A 745 5.68 15.44 17.74
CA SER A 745 5.17 15.15 19.08
C SER A 745 3.87 14.36 19.00
N HIS A 746 3.84 13.17 19.58
CA HIS A 746 2.63 12.32 19.61
C HIS A 746 1.48 12.89 20.46
N VAL A 747 1.73 13.97 21.19
CA VAL A 747 0.78 14.68 22.07
C VAL A 747 0.60 16.14 21.64
N ASN A 748 0.81 16.43 20.35
CA ASN A 748 0.70 17.77 19.77
C ASN A 748 -0.70 18.37 19.98
N TYR A 749 -0.80 19.41 20.79
CA TYR A 749 -2.05 20.06 21.17
C TYR A 749 -2.84 20.61 19.98
N THR A 750 -2.17 21.11 18.93
CA THR A 750 -2.87 21.64 17.75
C THR A 750 -3.64 20.54 17.00
N GLU A 751 -3.08 19.34 16.94
CA GLU A 751 -3.72 18.18 16.33
C GLU A 751 -4.79 17.59 17.24
N ILE A 752 -4.58 17.59 18.56
CA ILE A 752 -5.63 17.23 19.54
C ILE A 752 -6.85 18.13 19.37
N VAL A 753 -6.67 19.45 19.25
CA VAL A 753 -7.78 20.39 19.00
C VAL A 753 -8.47 20.10 17.67
N ASN A 754 -7.72 19.75 16.62
CA ASN A 754 -8.31 19.34 15.35
C ASN A 754 -9.17 18.06 15.50
N SER A 755 -8.67 17.06 16.23
CA SER A 755 -9.42 15.84 16.55
C SER A 755 -10.69 16.13 17.36
N LEU A 756 -10.62 17.03 18.35
CA LEU A 756 -11.79 17.48 19.13
C LEU A 756 -12.83 18.22 18.27
N SER A 757 -12.37 19.05 17.33
CA SER A 757 -13.23 19.67 16.31
C SER A 757 -13.91 18.61 15.44
N MET A 758 -13.16 17.61 14.97
CA MET A 758 -13.69 16.53 14.16
C MET A 758 -14.80 15.74 14.88
N ILE A 759 -14.55 15.24 16.09
CA ILE A 759 -15.52 14.40 16.81
C ILE A 759 -16.79 15.18 17.20
N THR A 760 -16.66 16.46 17.56
CA THR A 760 -17.82 17.32 17.89
C THR A 760 -18.64 17.65 16.64
N LYS A 761 -17.99 17.97 15.50
CA LYS A 761 -18.66 18.15 14.21
C LYS A 761 -19.32 16.87 13.71
N ALA A 762 -18.76 15.71 14.03
CA ALA A 762 -19.38 14.43 13.74
C ALA A 762 -20.71 14.23 14.48
N GLY A 763 -21.02 15.07 15.47
CA GLY A 763 -22.28 15.09 16.21
C GLY A 763 -22.19 14.47 17.60
N VAL A 764 -20.97 14.26 18.12
CA VAL A 764 -20.78 13.78 19.50
C VAL A 764 -20.89 14.96 20.47
N PRO A 765 -21.78 14.88 21.49
CA PRO A 765 -21.87 15.91 22.51
C PRO A 765 -20.57 16.09 23.31
N ASN A 766 -20.21 17.32 23.69
CA ASN A 766 -18.99 17.55 24.48
C ASN A 766 -19.03 16.79 25.83
N SER A 767 -20.21 16.69 26.44
CA SER A 767 -20.49 15.89 27.65
C SER A 767 -20.40 14.37 27.48
N LYS A 768 -20.04 13.88 26.28
CA LYS A 768 -19.79 12.46 26.00
C LYS A 768 -18.33 12.14 25.72
N ILE A 769 -17.45 13.15 25.65
CA ILE A 769 -16.04 12.96 25.26
C ILE A 769 -15.18 12.94 26.52
N VAL A 770 -14.37 11.90 26.68
CA VAL A 770 -13.31 11.82 27.68
C VAL A 770 -11.98 11.82 26.92
N ALA A 771 -11.25 12.94 26.94
CA ALA A 771 -10.04 13.11 26.13
C ALA A 771 -8.83 12.38 26.74
N GLY A 772 -8.10 11.63 25.92
CA GLY A 772 -6.94 10.86 26.34
C GLY A 772 -5.69 11.70 26.60
N LEU A 773 -5.02 11.39 27.70
CA LEU A 773 -3.69 11.86 28.07
C LEU A 773 -2.74 10.66 28.17
N ALA A 774 -1.49 10.87 27.77
CA ALA A 774 -0.43 9.86 27.86
C ALA A 774 0.46 10.09 29.08
N SER A 775 0.80 9.02 29.79
CA SER A 775 1.84 8.98 30.83
C SER A 775 3.14 8.32 30.32
N TYR A 776 3.39 8.42 29.02
CA TYR A 776 4.58 7.96 28.33
C TYR A 776 4.92 8.95 27.22
N GLY A 777 6.14 8.85 26.69
CA GLY A 777 6.57 9.55 25.49
C GLY A 777 6.83 8.60 24.33
N ARG A 778 6.61 9.08 23.10
CA ARG A 778 7.13 8.43 21.90
C ARG A 778 8.56 8.91 21.64
N SER A 779 9.47 7.96 21.52
CA SER A 779 10.90 8.22 21.37
C SER A 779 11.43 7.82 20.00
N PHE A 780 12.52 8.48 19.58
CA PHE A 780 13.11 8.32 18.27
C PHE A 780 14.63 8.38 18.35
N GLY A 781 15.30 7.52 17.58
CA GLY A 781 16.70 7.66 17.24
C GLY A 781 16.85 8.77 16.21
N MET A 782 17.61 9.80 16.51
CA MET A 782 17.82 10.95 15.62
C MET A 782 18.81 10.57 14.50
N VAL A 783 18.52 10.94 13.26
CA VAL A 783 19.48 10.81 12.15
C VAL A 783 20.69 11.73 12.35
N ASP A 784 20.44 12.95 12.80
CA ASP A 784 21.46 13.94 13.16
C ASP A 784 21.17 14.47 14.56
N PRO A 785 21.96 14.07 15.59
CA PRO A 785 21.78 14.55 16.97
C PRO A 785 21.90 16.07 17.14
N SER A 786 22.42 16.81 16.16
CA SER A 786 22.44 18.28 16.17
C SER A 786 21.15 18.92 15.65
N CYS A 787 20.25 18.15 15.04
CA CYS A 787 18.98 18.57 14.49
C CYS A 787 17.82 17.96 15.30
N TYR A 788 17.18 18.75 16.15
CA TYR A 788 16.14 18.31 17.11
C TYR A 788 14.80 19.03 16.96
N GLY A 789 14.65 19.86 15.91
CA GLY A 789 13.41 20.55 15.58
C GLY A 789 12.43 19.66 14.79
N PRO A 790 11.20 20.14 14.57
CA PRO A 790 10.11 19.33 14.00
C PRO A 790 10.29 18.94 12.53
N GLU A 791 11.26 19.52 11.83
CA GLU A 791 11.62 19.16 10.44
C GLU A 791 12.83 18.20 10.37
N CYS A 792 13.44 17.90 11.51
CA CYS A 792 14.57 16.98 11.63
C CYS A 792 14.10 15.52 11.58
N LYS A 793 15.01 14.61 11.22
CA LYS A 793 14.65 13.22 10.89
C LYS A 793 15.00 12.21 11.97
N PHE A 794 14.21 11.15 12.06
CA PHE A 794 14.51 9.97 12.86
C PHE A 794 14.87 8.73 12.02
N THR A 795 15.50 7.75 12.67
CA THR A 795 15.95 6.47 12.09
C THR A 795 14.82 5.45 12.03
N GLY A 796 14.82 4.58 11.02
CA GLY A 796 13.83 3.51 10.90
C GLY A 796 14.24 2.41 9.92
N PRO A 797 13.46 1.33 9.80
CA PRO A 797 12.09 1.17 10.34
C PRO A 797 12.01 0.98 11.86
N ASP A 798 13.06 0.53 12.54
CA ASP A 798 13.11 0.45 14.00
C ASP A 798 13.55 1.78 14.63
N SER A 799 12.99 2.15 15.79
CA SER A 799 13.16 3.49 16.38
C SER A 799 14.59 3.92 16.59
N GLY A 800 15.50 3.01 16.97
CA GLY A 800 16.88 3.35 17.29
C GLY A 800 17.04 4.20 18.57
N ALA A 801 15.94 4.60 19.21
CA ALA A 801 15.95 5.21 20.53
C ALA A 801 16.37 4.20 21.61
N MET A 802 16.94 4.71 22.69
CA MET A 802 17.19 3.90 23.89
C MET A 802 15.86 3.44 24.50
N PRO A 803 15.65 2.13 24.74
CA PRO A 803 14.47 1.65 25.45
C PRO A 803 14.52 2.04 26.94
N GLY A 804 13.37 2.24 27.55
CA GLY A 804 13.27 2.33 29.01
C GLY A 804 13.61 0.99 29.67
N ARG A 805 14.12 1.01 30.91
CA ARG A 805 14.52 -0.21 31.64
C ARG A 805 13.35 -1.11 32.06
N CYS A 806 12.17 -0.52 32.25
CA CYS A 806 10.92 -1.17 32.64
C CYS A 806 10.02 -1.42 31.42
N THR A 807 9.85 -0.43 30.55
CA THR A 807 9.02 -0.58 29.33
C THR A 807 9.70 -1.44 28.26
N GLN A 808 11.03 -1.48 28.24
CA GLN A 808 11.87 -2.33 27.39
C GLN A 808 11.56 -2.24 25.87
N THR A 809 10.91 -1.16 25.43
CA THR A 809 10.41 -1.00 24.06
C THR A 809 11.01 0.25 23.41
N PRO A 810 11.94 0.13 22.45
CA PRO A 810 12.43 1.28 21.71
C PRO A 810 11.27 2.04 21.03
N GLY A 811 11.22 3.35 21.22
CA GLY A 811 10.14 4.19 20.70
C GLY A 811 8.97 4.40 21.65
N TYR A 812 9.00 3.82 22.85
CA TYR A 812 8.01 3.99 23.91
C TYR A 812 8.71 4.01 25.27
N ILE A 813 8.59 5.10 26.02
CA ILE A 813 9.25 5.25 27.32
C ILE A 813 8.28 5.87 28.32
N ALA A 814 8.12 5.25 29.49
CA ALA A 814 7.17 5.71 30.51
C ALA A 814 7.61 7.06 31.08
N ASN A 815 6.67 7.91 31.53
CA ASN A 815 7.00 9.18 32.17
C ASN A 815 7.89 8.98 33.41
N ALA A 816 7.68 7.90 34.17
CA ALA A 816 8.56 7.53 35.27
C ALA A 816 10.02 7.34 34.82
N GLU A 817 10.23 6.68 33.68
CA GLU A 817 11.55 6.42 33.11
C GLU A 817 12.16 7.66 32.47
N ILE A 818 11.35 8.51 31.83
CA ILE A 818 11.79 9.82 31.34
C ILE A 818 12.29 10.65 32.53
N ASN A 819 11.52 10.72 33.62
CA ASN A 819 11.90 11.45 34.83
C ASN A 819 13.19 10.91 35.46
N GLU A 820 13.39 9.59 35.48
CA GLU A 820 14.64 8.95 35.92
C GLU A 820 15.81 9.31 34.99
N TRP A 821 15.60 9.23 33.67
CA TRP A 821 16.60 9.56 32.65
C TRP A 821 17.08 11.01 32.77
N LEU A 822 16.17 11.95 32.97
CA LEU A 822 16.47 13.38 33.18
C LEU A 822 17.28 13.67 34.44
N GLN A 823 17.21 12.80 35.45
CA GLN A 823 18.00 12.94 36.69
C GLN A 823 19.39 12.30 36.57
N GLY A 824 19.53 11.26 35.75
CA GLY A 824 20.73 10.42 35.67
C GLY A 824 21.82 10.90 34.69
N ASP A 825 21.46 11.56 33.58
CA ASP A 825 22.42 11.95 32.53
C ASP A 825 22.65 13.48 32.50
N GLN A 826 23.91 13.89 32.45
CA GLN A 826 24.32 15.30 32.42
C GLN A 826 24.29 15.91 30.99
N ASN A 827 24.02 15.11 29.95
CA ASN A 827 24.04 15.53 28.54
C ASN A 827 22.66 15.51 27.86
N ILE A 828 21.58 15.70 28.62
CA ILE A 828 20.22 15.83 28.08
C ILE A 828 19.84 17.31 27.96
N THR A 829 19.28 17.69 26.82
CA THR A 829 18.63 18.98 26.63
C THR A 829 17.12 18.79 26.66
N THR A 830 16.42 19.63 27.43
CA THR A 830 14.96 19.62 27.53
C THR A 830 14.41 21.01 27.28
N TYR A 831 13.33 21.10 26.52
CA TYR A 831 12.59 22.34 26.31
C TYR A 831 11.08 22.06 26.15
N PHE A 832 10.26 23.05 26.48
CA PHE A 832 8.83 23.03 26.21
C PHE A 832 8.58 23.68 24.85
N ASP A 833 7.92 22.98 23.93
CA ASP A 833 7.50 23.53 22.65
C ASP A 833 6.12 24.18 22.78
N GLU A 834 6.08 25.50 22.67
CA GLU A 834 4.86 26.30 22.87
C GLU A 834 3.78 26.03 21.81
N VAL A 835 4.14 25.56 20.62
CA VAL A 835 3.18 25.29 19.54
C VAL A 835 2.45 23.97 19.79
N SER A 836 3.21 22.89 19.96
CA SER A 836 2.65 21.57 20.26
C SER A 836 2.20 21.42 21.71
N ARG A 837 2.54 22.39 22.59
CA ARG A 837 2.38 22.32 24.04
C ARG A 837 2.83 20.97 24.58
N SER A 838 4.06 20.59 24.24
CA SER A 838 4.66 19.32 24.67
C SER A 838 6.10 19.53 25.10
N THR A 839 6.58 18.64 25.96
CA THR A 839 7.95 18.67 26.46
C THR A 839 8.80 17.74 25.61
N ILE A 840 9.89 18.28 25.11
CA ILE A 840 10.83 17.58 24.23
C ILE A 840 12.16 17.46 24.97
N SER A 841 12.66 16.23 25.09
CA SER A 841 13.94 15.93 25.69
C SER A 841 14.79 15.12 24.72
N TYR A 842 16.07 15.45 24.59
CA TYR A 842 16.98 14.71 23.73
C TYR A 842 18.41 14.68 24.26
N SER A 843 19.13 13.61 23.97
CA SER A 843 20.50 13.39 24.40
C SER A 843 21.50 13.60 23.26
N ALA A 844 22.75 13.90 23.64
CA ALA A 844 23.85 14.03 22.69
C ALA A 844 24.16 12.74 21.88
N ASN A 845 23.74 11.57 22.36
CA ASN A 845 23.88 10.29 21.66
C ASN A 845 22.70 9.98 20.72
N GLY A 846 21.75 10.91 20.54
CA GLY A 846 20.72 10.82 19.52
C GLY A 846 19.41 10.14 19.95
N THR A 847 19.10 10.02 21.24
CA THR A 847 17.73 9.69 21.66
C THR A 847 16.93 10.97 21.81
N TRP A 848 15.75 11.02 21.20
CA TRP A 848 14.79 12.12 21.30
C TRP A 848 13.46 11.56 21.81
N VAL A 849 12.74 12.31 22.65
CA VAL A 849 11.41 11.95 23.14
C VAL A 849 10.54 13.19 23.25
N ALA A 850 9.28 13.06 22.83
CA ALA A 850 8.22 14.03 23.13
C ALA A 850 7.17 13.39 24.03
N TYR A 851 6.76 14.12 25.06
CA TYR A 851 5.83 13.66 26.09
C TYR A 851 5.06 14.85 26.68
N THR A 852 3.99 14.56 27.43
CA THR A 852 3.26 15.59 28.20
C THR A 852 3.78 15.58 29.63
N ASP A 853 4.45 16.66 30.02
CA ASP A 853 4.83 16.83 31.42
C ASP A 853 3.62 17.08 32.32
N ASP A 854 3.92 17.06 33.60
CA ASP A 854 2.99 17.14 34.70
C ASP A 854 2.22 18.47 34.75
N ASP A 855 2.90 19.60 34.54
CA ASP A 855 2.28 20.92 34.57
C ASP A 855 1.31 21.09 33.38
N GLU A 856 1.72 20.72 32.17
CA GLU A 856 0.89 20.84 30.98
C GLU A 856 -0.30 19.86 31.01
N ARG A 857 -0.13 18.65 31.54
CA ARG A 857 -1.25 17.71 31.75
C ARG A 857 -2.35 18.34 32.61
N ASN A 858 -1.94 19.00 33.68
CA ASN A 858 -2.85 19.64 34.64
C ASN A 858 -3.52 20.89 34.03
N ASN A 859 -2.79 21.65 33.21
CA ASN A 859 -3.36 22.76 32.44
C ASN A 859 -4.44 22.26 31.48
N ARG A 860 -4.18 21.18 30.71
CA ARG A 860 -5.16 20.61 29.78
C ARG A 860 -6.45 20.17 30.47
N ILE A 861 -6.34 19.41 31.57
CA ILE A 861 -7.51 18.99 32.37
C ILE A 861 -8.34 20.20 32.80
N THR A 862 -7.67 21.22 33.32
CA THR A 862 -8.31 22.42 33.86
C THR A 862 -8.97 23.26 32.77
N GLU A 863 -8.25 23.57 31.69
CA GLU A 863 -8.73 24.35 30.55
C GLU A 863 -9.90 23.66 29.86
N TRP A 864 -9.74 22.40 29.49
CA TRP A 864 -10.77 21.65 28.77
C TRP A 864 -12.06 21.52 29.56
N TRP A 865 -11.97 21.39 30.87
CA TRP A 865 -13.12 21.37 31.76
C TRP A 865 -13.82 22.74 31.87
N TYR A 866 -13.07 23.80 32.18
CA TYR A 866 -13.64 25.15 32.34
C TYR A 866 -14.29 25.65 31.05
N ASP A 867 -13.68 25.35 29.91
CA ASP A 867 -14.19 25.72 28.60
C ASP A 867 -15.28 24.77 28.10
N ARG A 868 -15.64 23.73 28.87
CA ARG A 868 -16.65 22.72 28.52
C ARG A 868 -16.36 22.04 27.19
N THR A 869 -15.07 21.83 26.91
CA THR A 869 -14.60 21.23 25.68
C THR A 869 -14.86 19.73 25.67
N VAL A 870 -14.65 19.06 26.81
CA VAL A 870 -14.87 17.62 27.00
C VAL A 870 -15.39 17.33 28.41
N LEU A 871 -16.10 16.20 28.60
CA LEU A 871 -16.62 15.74 29.89
C LEU A 871 -15.52 15.59 30.95
N GLY A 872 -14.33 15.19 30.50
CA GLY A 872 -13.16 14.98 31.34
C GLY A 872 -12.02 14.32 30.56
N THR A 873 -11.13 13.63 31.25
CA THR A 873 -9.92 13.06 30.66
C THR A 873 -9.66 11.63 31.08
N SER A 874 -9.06 10.83 30.20
CA SER A 874 -8.50 9.53 30.54
C SER A 874 -6.98 9.59 30.59
N LEU A 875 -6.35 8.74 31.40
CA LEU A 875 -4.90 8.58 31.44
C LEU A 875 -4.50 7.16 31.02
N TRP A 876 -3.72 7.06 29.94
CA TRP A 876 -3.07 5.83 29.48
C TRP A 876 -1.56 5.91 29.78
N ALA A 877 -1.03 5.17 30.76
CA ALA A 877 -1.70 4.43 31.82
C ALA A 877 -1.18 4.82 33.22
N ILE A 878 -1.96 4.59 34.28
CA ILE A 878 -1.66 5.09 35.64
C ILE A 878 -0.31 4.56 36.15
N ASP A 879 -0.03 3.29 35.90
CA ASP A 879 1.16 2.57 36.36
C ASP A 879 2.48 2.97 35.66
N LEU A 880 2.43 3.85 34.66
CA LEU A 880 3.61 4.40 33.96
C LEU A 880 4.04 5.78 34.47
N THR A 881 3.25 6.39 35.37
CA THR A 881 3.43 7.78 35.81
C THR A 881 4.66 7.98 36.68
N GLU A 882 4.86 7.13 37.68
CA GLU A 882 5.95 7.22 38.65
C GLU A 882 6.35 5.83 39.18
N PHE A 883 7.58 5.71 39.69
CA PHE A 883 8.00 4.53 40.43
C PHE A 883 7.31 4.52 41.79
N VAL A 884 6.17 3.82 41.89
CA VAL A 884 5.44 3.68 43.15
C VAL A 884 6.23 2.76 44.09
N ALA A 885 6.97 3.37 45.02
CA ALA A 885 7.91 2.66 45.88
C ALA A 885 7.29 2.17 47.21
N GLU A 886 6.11 2.65 47.64
CA GLU A 886 5.60 2.39 49.00
C GLU A 886 4.24 1.65 49.02
N LEU A 887 4.22 0.51 49.71
CA LEU A 887 2.99 -0.15 50.14
C LEU A 887 2.26 0.69 51.22
N PRO A 888 0.95 0.50 51.45
CA PRO A 888 0.18 1.25 52.45
C PRO A 888 0.69 1.17 53.90
N ASP A 889 1.58 0.22 54.22
CA ASP A 889 2.22 0.07 55.53
C ASP A 889 3.59 0.80 55.63
N GLY A 890 4.01 1.49 54.57
CA GLY A 890 5.29 2.19 54.48
C GLY A 890 6.47 1.29 54.11
N THR A 891 6.24 0.07 53.61
CA THR A 891 7.34 -0.74 53.06
C THR A 891 7.76 -0.23 51.69
N VAL A 892 9.05 0.14 51.59
CA VAL A 892 9.73 0.39 50.33
C VAL A 892 10.09 -0.95 49.70
N LEU A 893 9.52 -1.29 48.55
CA LEU A 893 9.96 -2.47 47.78
C LEU A 893 11.38 -2.19 47.27
N PRO A 894 12.42 -2.94 47.72
CA PRO A 894 13.76 -2.71 47.23
C PRO A 894 13.84 -3.07 45.73
N PRO A 895 14.62 -2.32 44.92
CA PRO A 895 14.95 -2.78 43.58
C PRO A 895 15.61 -4.16 43.70
N SER A 896 15.22 -5.09 42.81
CA SER A 896 15.77 -6.44 42.77
C SER A 896 17.30 -6.39 42.83
N THR A 897 17.88 -7.09 43.80
CA THR A 897 19.33 -7.26 43.87
C THR A 897 19.77 -8.19 42.75
N LEU A 898 20.68 -7.71 41.89
CA LEU A 898 21.35 -8.50 40.87
C LEU A 898 21.88 -9.83 41.45
N ILE A 899 21.50 -10.94 40.82
CA ILE A 899 21.92 -12.31 41.15
C ILE A 899 23.28 -12.57 40.50
N ASP A 900 24.24 -13.16 41.23
CA ASP A 900 25.61 -13.44 40.76
C ASP A 900 25.76 -14.92 40.38
N CYS A 901 25.76 -15.22 39.07
CA CYS A 901 25.87 -16.57 38.51
C CYS A 901 27.23 -16.77 37.79
N ASP A 902 28.31 -16.93 38.55
CA ASP A 902 29.70 -16.87 38.05
C ASP A 902 30.30 -18.19 37.52
N GLN A 903 29.65 -19.33 37.75
CA GLN A 903 30.11 -20.64 37.25
C GLN A 903 29.89 -20.82 35.74
N VAL A 904 30.68 -21.70 35.12
CA VAL A 904 30.59 -22.01 33.67
C VAL A 904 30.54 -23.52 33.48
N PHE A 905 29.54 -23.98 32.72
CA PHE A 905 29.35 -25.40 32.38
C PHE A 905 29.43 -25.64 30.88
N THR A 906 30.10 -26.73 30.48
CA THR A 906 30.36 -27.06 29.07
C THR A 906 29.49 -28.17 28.50
N SER A 907 28.73 -28.87 29.35
CA SER A 907 27.82 -29.94 28.94
C SER A 907 26.66 -30.10 29.95
N LEU A 908 25.56 -30.74 29.52
CA LEU A 908 24.43 -31.03 30.40
C LEU A 908 24.81 -32.00 31.53
N ASP A 909 25.77 -32.91 31.28
CA ASP A 909 26.31 -33.83 32.29
C ASP A 909 27.07 -33.08 33.40
N ASP A 910 27.79 -32.00 33.05
CA ASP A 910 28.50 -31.16 34.03
C ASP A 910 27.52 -30.41 34.93
N VAL A 911 26.42 -29.88 34.36
CA VAL A 911 25.33 -29.23 35.10
C VAL A 911 24.65 -30.24 36.03
N GLU A 912 24.37 -31.45 35.54
CA GLU A 912 23.75 -32.51 36.34
C GLU A 912 24.64 -32.96 37.51
N ALA A 913 25.95 -33.08 37.28
CA ALA A 913 26.90 -33.42 38.33
C ALA A 913 26.99 -32.34 39.43
N ALA A 914 26.80 -31.06 39.07
CA ALA A 914 26.84 -29.92 39.96
C ALA A 914 25.47 -29.47 40.50
N ALA A 915 24.38 -30.13 40.10
CA ALA A 915 23.01 -29.69 40.36
C ALA A 915 22.70 -29.47 41.85
N GLY A 916 23.33 -30.22 42.75
CA GLY A 916 23.18 -30.02 44.20
C GLY A 916 23.89 -28.80 44.81
N SER A 917 24.66 -28.06 44.00
CA SER A 917 25.44 -26.87 44.42
C SER A 917 25.10 -25.60 43.64
N ILE A 918 24.22 -25.69 42.64
CA ILE A 918 23.74 -24.57 41.83
C ILE A 918 22.61 -23.86 42.59
N GLN A 919 22.64 -22.53 42.65
CA GLN A 919 21.52 -21.74 43.17
C GLN A 919 20.33 -21.87 42.21
N PRO A 920 19.08 -22.04 42.70
CA PRO A 920 17.90 -22.24 41.84
C PRO A 920 17.77 -21.21 40.72
N GLU A 921 18.09 -19.96 41.02
CA GLU A 921 17.98 -18.81 40.12
C GLU A 921 19.05 -18.82 39.00
N CYS A 922 20.15 -19.55 39.17
CA CYS A 922 21.22 -19.70 38.18
C CYS A 922 21.06 -20.94 37.28
N MET A 923 20.17 -21.87 37.62
CA MET A 923 20.03 -23.15 36.91
C MET A 923 19.71 -22.97 35.43
N ASN A 924 18.77 -22.07 35.09
CA ASN A 924 18.41 -21.80 33.70
C ASN A 924 19.60 -21.23 32.91
N LEU A 925 20.35 -20.29 33.50
CA LEU A 925 21.54 -19.71 32.88
C LEU A 925 22.58 -20.78 32.55
N TYR A 926 22.84 -21.70 33.49
CA TYR A 926 23.80 -22.79 33.29
C TYR A 926 23.32 -23.84 32.28
N LEU A 927 22.01 -24.10 32.19
CA LEU A 927 21.43 -24.94 31.14
C LEU A 927 21.59 -24.32 29.74
N ILE A 928 21.37 -23.01 29.60
CA ILE A 928 21.59 -22.30 28.33
C ILE A 928 23.07 -22.36 27.92
N GLN A 929 24.00 -22.15 28.87
CA GLN A 929 25.44 -22.27 28.61
C GLN A 929 25.84 -23.67 28.12
N ALA A 930 25.32 -24.72 28.76
CA ALA A 930 25.57 -26.10 28.37
C ALA A 930 25.03 -26.42 26.96
N LEU A 931 23.82 -25.94 26.63
CA LEU A 931 23.24 -26.08 25.28
C LEU A 931 24.07 -25.33 24.23
N GLN A 932 24.50 -24.11 24.53
CA GLN A 932 25.33 -23.31 23.63
C GLN A 932 26.68 -23.99 23.36
N SER A 933 27.35 -24.49 24.41
CA SER A 933 28.61 -25.23 24.27
C SER A 933 28.44 -26.49 23.39
N ASN A 934 27.33 -27.21 23.53
CA ASN A 934 27.02 -28.37 22.70
C ASN A 934 26.81 -27.98 21.22
N LEU A 935 26.11 -26.87 20.96
CA LEU A 935 25.92 -26.36 19.60
C LEU A 935 27.25 -25.96 18.95
N THR A 936 28.08 -25.19 19.64
CA THR A 936 29.41 -24.77 19.15
C THR A 936 30.32 -25.96 18.86
N ALA A 937 30.32 -26.96 19.74
CA ALA A 937 31.07 -28.19 19.51
C ALA A 937 30.55 -28.95 18.28
N SER A 938 29.23 -29.02 18.10
CA SER A 938 28.60 -29.70 16.97
C SER A 938 28.93 -28.99 15.64
N VAL A 939 28.76 -27.67 15.56
CA VAL A 939 29.11 -26.86 14.36
C VAL A 939 30.59 -27.00 14.00
N SER A 940 31.49 -26.99 15.00
CA SER A 940 32.92 -27.21 14.79
C SER A 940 33.21 -28.60 14.20
N GLN A 941 32.56 -29.63 14.72
CA GLN A 941 32.68 -31.00 14.21
C GLN A 941 32.18 -31.14 12.78
N TYR A 942 31.12 -30.41 12.40
CA TYR A 942 30.63 -30.37 11.03
C TYR A 942 31.66 -29.75 10.07
N HIS A 943 32.28 -28.64 10.46
CA HIS A 943 33.37 -28.03 9.69
C HIS A 943 34.56 -28.95 9.51
N ASP A 944 34.87 -29.80 10.50
CA ASP A 944 35.94 -30.79 10.39
C ASP A 944 35.60 -31.90 9.39
N VAL A 945 34.35 -32.40 9.42
CA VAL A 945 33.87 -33.39 8.43
C VAL A 945 33.92 -32.82 7.00
N LEU A 946 33.60 -31.53 6.81
CA LEU A 946 33.68 -30.86 5.50
C LEU A 946 35.12 -30.73 4.97
N LYS A 947 36.14 -30.70 5.84
CA LYS A 947 37.55 -30.54 5.45
C LYS A 947 38.23 -31.84 5.05
N THR A 948 37.62 -33.00 5.32
CA THR A 948 38.17 -34.35 5.08
C THR A 948 37.45 -35.04 3.92
N ASP A 949 38.11 -35.32 2.77
CA ASP A 949 37.67 -36.10 1.58
C ASP A 949 36.13 -36.25 1.36
N TYR A 950 35.40 -35.16 1.56
CA TYR A 950 33.95 -35.17 1.73
C TYR A 950 33.24 -35.65 0.46
N ASP A 951 33.74 -35.22 -0.70
CA ASP A 951 33.14 -35.54 -2.00
C ASP A 951 33.40 -37.00 -2.41
N GLU A 952 34.48 -37.64 -1.93
CA GLU A 952 34.79 -39.05 -2.20
C GLU A 952 33.96 -39.99 -1.31
N LYS A 953 33.81 -39.67 -0.02
CA LYS A 953 33.10 -40.52 0.94
C LYS A 953 31.57 -40.46 0.84
N PHE A 954 31.00 -39.46 0.17
CA PHE A 954 29.57 -39.34 -0.07
C PHE A 954 29.13 -39.79 -1.48
N GLY A 955 30.05 -40.12 -2.38
CA GLY A 955 29.71 -40.73 -3.68
C GLY A 955 28.84 -41.98 -3.55
N TRP A 956 29.04 -42.76 -2.47
CA TRP A 956 28.25 -43.93 -2.12
C TRP A 956 26.76 -43.64 -1.89
N TYR A 957 26.42 -42.45 -1.37
CA TYR A 957 25.03 -42.02 -1.24
C TYR A 957 24.42 -41.80 -2.62
N GLN A 958 25.10 -41.05 -3.49
CA GLN A 958 24.61 -40.80 -4.85
C GLN A 958 24.50 -42.12 -5.64
N ASP A 959 25.43 -43.06 -5.46
CA ASP A 959 25.40 -44.38 -6.10
C ASP A 959 24.24 -45.25 -5.58
N ALA A 960 24.01 -45.29 -4.26
CA ALA A 960 22.89 -46.03 -3.68
C ALA A 960 21.53 -45.50 -4.15
N VAL A 961 21.40 -44.18 -4.29
CA VAL A 961 20.17 -43.52 -4.77
C VAL A 961 19.99 -43.75 -6.28
N ARG A 962 21.07 -43.70 -7.08
CA ARG A 962 21.01 -44.02 -8.52
C ARG A 962 20.57 -45.46 -8.80
N GLU A 963 20.95 -46.43 -7.97
CA GLU A 963 20.51 -47.83 -8.13
C GLU A 963 19.00 -48.01 -7.92
N GLN A 964 18.34 -47.12 -7.18
CA GLN A 964 16.99 -47.33 -6.67
C GLN A 964 15.88 -46.70 -7.52
N PHE A 965 16.19 -45.63 -8.26
CA PHE A 965 15.23 -44.95 -9.15
C PHE A 965 14.68 -45.86 -10.25
N PRO A 966 15.50 -46.66 -10.98
CA PRO A 966 14.99 -47.58 -12.00
C PRO A 966 14.02 -48.63 -11.43
N LEU A 967 14.28 -49.11 -10.21
CA LEU A 967 13.41 -50.07 -9.53
C LEU A 967 12.06 -49.46 -9.16
N SER A 968 12.06 -48.20 -8.72
CA SER A 968 10.86 -47.45 -8.35
C SER A 968 9.99 -47.14 -9.57
N LEU A 969 10.59 -46.70 -10.68
CA LEU A 969 9.89 -46.50 -11.96
C LEU A 969 9.25 -47.80 -12.45
N GLN A 970 9.98 -48.92 -12.38
CA GLN A 970 9.47 -50.22 -12.80
C GLN A 970 8.30 -50.69 -11.93
N ALA A 971 8.39 -50.52 -10.61
CA ALA A 971 7.31 -50.86 -9.69
C ALA A 971 6.04 -50.04 -9.96
N PHE A 972 6.19 -48.73 -10.20
CA PHE A 972 5.09 -47.84 -10.53
C PHE A 972 4.41 -48.21 -11.86
N LEU A 973 5.20 -48.42 -12.92
CA LEU A 973 4.67 -48.83 -14.22
C LEU A 973 3.93 -50.17 -14.13
N LYS A 974 4.46 -51.13 -13.38
CA LYS A 974 3.79 -52.41 -13.15
C LYS A 974 2.44 -52.26 -12.46
N ALA A 975 2.31 -51.33 -11.51
CA ALA A 975 1.08 -51.11 -10.76
C ALA A 975 0.05 -50.30 -11.55
N ASN A 976 0.49 -49.30 -12.33
CA ASN A 976 -0.41 -48.26 -12.81
C ASN A 976 -0.41 -48.06 -14.34
N ALA A 977 0.43 -48.74 -15.13
CA ALA A 977 0.52 -48.51 -16.57
C ALA A 977 -0.83 -48.62 -17.31
N SER A 978 -1.70 -49.56 -16.92
CA SER A 978 -3.02 -49.73 -17.54
C SER A 978 -3.99 -48.57 -17.30
N ASN A 979 -3.72 -47.70 -16.31
CA ASN A 979 -4.56 -46.55 -16.01
C ASN A 979 -4.28 -45.39 -16.96
N TYR A 980 -3.05 -45.30 -17.49
CA TYR A 980 -2.61 -44.14 -18.26
C TYR A 980 -2.22 -44.46 -19.70
N PHE A 981 -1.93 -45.73 -20.03
CA PHE A 981 -1.48 -46.13 -21.36
C PHE A 981 -2.38 -47.17 -22.01
N GLU A 982 -2.66 -46.98 -23.29
CA GLU A 982 -3.16 -48.02 -24.19
C GLU A 982 -1.98 -48.65 -24.93
N CYS A 983 -1.84 -49.98 -24.79
CA CYS A 983 -0.78 -50.73 -25.44
C CYS A 983 -1.31 -51.58 -26.59
N THR A 984 -0.59 -51.57 -27.71
CA THR A 984 -0.83 -52.47 -28.83
C THR A 984 0.42 -53.26 -29.16
N SER A 985 0.28 -54.54 -29.48
CA SER A 985 1.39 -55.40 -29.86
C SER A 985 1.31 -55.78 -31.34
N GLN A 986 2.48 -55.93 -31.96
CA GLN A 986 2.65 -56.47 -33.30
C GLN A 986 3.71 -57.58 -33.26
N SER A 987 3.41 -58.74 -33.84
CA SER A 987 4.38 -59.84 -33.92
C SER A 987 5.59 -59.45 -34.77
N MET A 988 6.79 -59.79 -34.30
CA MET A 988 8.01 -59.69 -35.09
C MET A 988 8.38 -61.05 -35.66
N GLU A 989 8.86 -61.08 -36.90
CA GLU A 989 9.55 -62.26 -37.40
C GLU A 989 10.93 -62.37 -36.76
N PRO A 990 11.38 -63.58 -36.39
CA PRO A 990 12.78 -63.78 -36.03
C PRO A 990 13.66 -63.25 -37.18
N TRP A 991 14.67 -62.44 -36.88
CA TRP A 991 15.67 -61.93 -37.83
C TRP A 991 15.19 -60.82 -38.82
N SER A 992 14.08 -60.13 -38.54
CA SER A 992 13.58 -58.97 -39.31
C SER A 992 13.48 -57.71 -38.43
N GLU A 993 13.83 -56.54 -38.97
CA GLU A 993 13.60 -55.23 -38.33
C GLU A 993 12.17 -54.70 -38.55
N GLU A 994 11.41 -55.27 -39.51
CA GLU A 994 10.05 -54.80 -39.81
C GLU A 994 8.96 -55.63 -39.09
N PRO A 995 8.04 -54.97 -38.37
CA PRO A 995 6.90 -55.63 -37.73
C PRO A 995 5.93 -56.27 -38.74
N ILE A 996 5.34 -57.43 -38.41
CA ILE A 996 4.42 -58.16 -39.28
C ILE A 996 3.04 -58.28 -38.62
N GLY A 997 1.98 -57.90 -39.34
CA GLY A 997 0.58 -58.04 -38.93
C GLY A 997 -0.11 -56.71 -38.62
N LYS A 998 -1.36 -56.75 -38.15
CA LYS A 998 -2.09 -55.56 -37.68
C LYS A 998 -1.92 -55.41 -36.16
N ASN A 999 -1.85 -54.18 -35.67
CA ASN A 999 -1.82 -53.90 -34.23
C ASN A 999 -3.00 -54.57 -33.53
N THR A 1000 -2.71 -55.41 -32.55
CA THR A 1000 -3.71 -56.00 -31.66
C THR A 1000 -3.59 -55.35 -30.29
N SER A 1001 -4.71 -54.92 -29.71
CA SER A 1001 -4.76 -54.41 -28.34
C SER A 1001 -4.24 -55.48 -27.37
N SER A 1002 -3.35 -55.07 -26.45
CA SER A 1002 -2.74 -55.93 -25.45
C SER A 1002 -2.51 -55.16 -24.14
N SER A 1003 -2.31 -55.88 -23.04
CA SER A 1003 -1.92 -55.26 -21.77
C SER A 1003 -0.49 -54.71 -21.87
N CYS A 1004 -0.26 -53.53 -21.30
CA CYS A 1004 1.07 -52.95 -21.24
C CYS A 1004 2.07 -53.86 -20.50
N PRO A 1005 3.25 -54.15 -21.08
CA PRO A 1005 4.27 -54.99 -20.44
C PRO A 1005 4.73 -54.43 -19.09
N SER A 1006 4.78 -55.25 -18.05
CA SER A 1006 5.31 -54.84 -16.74
C SER A 1006 6.85 -54.85 -16.65
N ASN A 1007 7.53 -55.47 -17.61
CA ASN A 1007 8.98 -55.56 -17.68
C ASN A 1007 9.42 -55.73 -19.16
N PRO A 1008 10.32 -54.89 -19.69
CA PRO A 1008 10.78 -54.97 -21.08
C PRO A 1008 11.52 -56.29 -21.42
N LYS A 1009 11.94 -57.06 -20.40
CA LYS A 1009 12.62 -58.35 -20.57
C LYS A 1009 11.67 -59.57 -20.62
N ASP A 1010 10.39 -59.41 -20.26
CA ASP A 1010 9.44 -60.54 -20.11
C ASP A 1010 8.53 -60.77 -21.32
N THR A 1011 8.74 -60.01 -22.39
CA THR A 1011 7.92 -60.08 -23.60
C THR A 1011 8.69 -60.73 -24.74
N GLY A 1012 8.08 -61.74 -25.38
CA GLY A 1012 8.69 -62.47 -26.52
C GLY A 1012 8.95 -61.58 -27.75
N TYR A 1013 9.13 -62.18 -28.94
CA TYR A 1013 9.42 -61.44 -30.19
C TYR A 1013 8.20 -60.62 -30.69
N ALA A 1014 7.95 -59.45 -30.09
CA ALA A 1014 6.89 -58.53 -30.48
C ALA A 1014 7.27 -57.07 -30.22
N THR A 1015 6.74 -56.15 -31.03
CA THR A 1015 6.82 -54.70 -30.78
C THR A 1015 5.56 -54.25 -30.04
N PHE A 1016 5.71 -53.57 -28.91
CA PHE A 1016 4.66 -52.95 -28.12
C PHE A 1016 4.71 -51.43 -28.30
N TYR A 1017 3.60 -50.85 -28.71
CA TYR A 1017 3.41 -49.40 -28.80
C TYR A 1017 2.62 -48.94 -27.60
N TRP A 1018 3.23 -48.09 -26.78
CA TRP A 1018 2.61 -47.45 -25.62
C TRP A 1018 2.08 -46.09 -26.05
N THR A 1019 0.75 -45.94 -26.02
CA THR A 1019 0.09 -44.67 -26.33
C THR A 1019 -0.49 -44.09 -25.05
N ALA A 1020 0.02 -42.94 -24.61
CA ALA A 1020 -0.50 -42.28 -23.44
C ALA A 1020 -1.94 -41.80 -23.71
N THR A 1021 -2.89 -42.28 -22.91
CA THR A 1021 -4.28 -41.80 -22.89
C THR A 1021 -4.45 -40.62 -21.94
N ASP A 1022 -3.67 -40.57 -20.86
CA ASP A 1022 -3.59 -39.45 -19.93
C ASP A 1022 -2.12 -39.27 -19.48
N LYS A 1023 -1.38 -38.50 -20.27
CA LYS A 1023 0.06 -38.28 -20.04
C LYS A 1023 0.31 -37.39 -18.83
N ASP A 1024 -0.51 -36.35 -18.65
CA ASP A 1024 -0.34 -35.37 -17.57
C ASP A 1024 -0.71 -36.01 -16.22
N GLY A 1025 -1.78 -36.81 -16.18
CA GLY A 1025 -2.12 -37.62 -15.00
C GLY A 1025 -1.04 -38.64 -14.63
N PHE A 1026 -0.44 -39.32 -15.62
CA PHE A 1026 0.69 -40.22 -15.38
C PHE A 1026 1.91 -39.50 -14.78
N LEU A 1027 2.28 -38.35 -15.36
CA LEU A 1027 3.44 -37.58 -14.91
C LEU A 1027 3.23 -37.08 -13.48
N ASN A 1028 2.05 -36.56 -13.18
CA ASN A 1028 1.69 -36.11 -11.84
C ASN A 1028 1.72 -37.28 -10.83
N ASP A 1029 1.07 -38.41 -11.14
CA ASP A 1029 0.99 -39.54 -10.21
C ASP A 1029 2.35 -40.25 -10.05
N LEU A 1030 3.19 -40.28 -11.09
CA LEU A 1030 4.56 -40.81 -11.03
C LEU A 1030 5.47 -39.94 -10.16
N GLU A 1031 5.42 -38.62 -10.35
CA GLU A 1031 6.16 -37.66 -9.55
C GLU A 1031 5.69 -37.71 -8.09
N GLU A 1032 4.37 -37.78 -7.86
CA GLU A 1032 3.78 -37.92 -6.53
C GLU A 1032 4.21 -39.24 -5.85
N THR A 1033 4.24 -40.35 -6.58
CA THR A 1033 4.48 -41.68 -5.99
C THR A 1033 5.96 -42.03 -5.87
N THR A 1034 6.77 -41.71 -6.88
CA THR A 1034 8.18 -42.14 -6.96
C THR A 1034 9.18 -40.99 -6.84
N GLY A 1035 8.73 -39.75 -7.05
CA GLY A 1035 9.59 -38.57 -7.10
C GLY A 1035 10.35 -38.39 -8.43
N ILE A 1036 10.13 -39.25 -9.42
CA ILE A 1036 10.79 -39.09 -10.72
C ILE A 1036 10.09 -37.95 -11.47
N THR A 1037 10.82 -36.88 -11.77
CA THR A 1037 10.27 -35.69 -12.42
C THR A 1037 10.19 -35.85 -13.96
N PRO A 1038 9.31 -35.11 -14.65
CA PRO A 1038 9.12 -35.26 -16.10
C PRO A 1038 10.38 -35.02 -16.93
N ASP A 1039 11.28 -34.14 -16.50
CA ASP A 1039 12.54 -33.81 -17.16
C ASP A 1039 13.61 -34.90 -17.02
N GLN A 1040 13.47 -35.79 -16.02
CA GLN A 1040 14.33 -36.96 -15.83
C GLN A 1040 13.92 -38.14 -16.71
N LEU A 1041 12.77 -38.09 -17.38
CA LEU A 1041 12.27 -39.19 -18.21
C LEU A 1041 12.63 -39.02 -19.69
N LEU A 1042 13.08 -40.11 -20.28
CA LEU A 1042 13.13 -40.30 -21.71
C LEU A 1042 11.95 -41.16 -22.16
N TRP A 1043 11.30 -40.74 -23.23
CA TRP A 1043 10.26 -41.51 -23.90
C TRP A 1043 10.91 -42.25 -25.06
N GLU A 1044 11.43 -43.44 -24.80
CA GLU A 1044 12.20 -44.17 -25.80
C GLU A 1044 11.33 -44.54 -27.00
N ILE A 1045 11.89 -44.34 -28.21
CA ILE A 1045 11.29 -44.84 -29.46
C ILE A 1045 11.69 -46.32 -29.68
N ASP A 1046 12.74 -46.82 -29.02
CA ASP A 1046 13.20 -48.20 -29.20
C ASP A 1046 14.08 -48.73 -28.04
N ALA A 1047 13.48 -49.48 -27.11
CA ALA A 1047 14.19 -50.16 -26.02
C ALA A 1047 14.80 -51.54 -26.40
N SER A 1048 15.14 -51.80 -27.68
CA SER A 1048 15.68 -53.11 -28.07
C SER A 1048 17.19 -53.24 -27.88
N HIS A 1049 17.60 -54.36 -27.26
CA HIS A 1049 18.97 -54.87 -27.37
C HIS A 1049 19.18 -55.47 -28.77
N CYS A 1050 19.40 -54.62 -29.77
CA CYS A 1050 19.90 -55.05 -31.08
C CYS A 1050 21.44 -54.97 -31.05
N VAL A 1051 22.09 -56.12 -31.27
CA VAL A 1051 23.55 -56.17 -31.42
C VAL A 1051 23.86 -56.21 -32.90
N ASP A 1052 24.63 -55.24 -33.39
CA ASP A 1052 25.12 -55.26 -34.77
C ASP A 1052 25.96 -56.51 -35.01
N SER A 1053 25.57 -57.31 -36.01
CA SER A 1053 26.38 -58.44 -36.44
C SER A 1053 27.67 -57.89 -37.09
N PRO A 1054 28.87 -58.34 -36.68
CA PRO A 1054 30.12 -57.91 -37.30
C PRO A 1054 30.30 -58.40 -38.76
N ASP A 1055 29.39 -59.24 -39.26
CA ASP A 1055 29.34 -59.70 -40.65
C ASP A 1055 28.17 -59.04 -41.41
N VAL A 1056 28.51 -58.20 -42.40
CA VAL A 1056 27.59 -57.39 -43.22
C VAL A 1056 26.66 -58.23 -44.11
N SER A 1057 26.81 -59.56 -44.11
CA SER A 1057 25.95 -60.50 -44.85
C SER A 1057 24.85 -61.16 -44.00
N GLN A 1058 24.77 -60.86 -42.70
CA GLN A 1058 23.76 -61.37 -41.77
C GLN A 1058 22.86 -60.23 -41.24
N PRO A 1059 21.55 -60.43 -41.05
CA PRO A 1059 20.67 -59.42 -40.46
C PRO A 1059 21.06 -59.08 -39.01
N THR A 1060 20.81 -57.84 -38.57
CA THR A 1060 20.92 -57.40 -37.18
C THR A 1060 20.15 -58.35 -36.26
N ILE A 1061 20.80 -58.90 -35.23
CA ILE A 1061 20.16 -59.85 -34.32
C ILE A 1061 19.60 -59.07 -33.13
N CYS A 1062 18.28 -58.87 -33.11
CA CYS A 1062 17.59 -58.28 -31.97
C CYS A 1062 17.09 -59.38 -31.03
N SER A 1063 17.62 -59.42 -29.80
CA SER A 1063 17.15 -60.35 -28.77
C SER A 1063 16.18 -59.64 -27.83
N GLY A 1064 14.92 -59.46 -28.26
CA GLY A 1064 13.88 -58.95 -27.37
C GLY A 1064 12.71 -58.26 -28.07
N SER A 1065 11.69 -57.95 -27.29
CA SER A 1065 10.58 -57.09 -27.67
C SER A 1065 11.00 -55.62 -27.78
N ARG A 1066 10.48 -54.88 -28.77
CA ARG A 1066 10.61 -53.42 -28.84
C ARG A 1066 9.49 -52.77 -28.05
N ASN A 1067 9.79 -51.81 -27.18
CA ASN A 1067 8.81 -50.97 -26.50
C ASN A 1067 8.98 -49.55 -27.02
N ILE A 1068 7.95 -49.02 -27.69
CA ILE A 1068 7.95 -47.72 -28.34
C ILE A 1068 6.97 -46.82 -27.59
N GLY A 1069 7.47 -45.70 -27.05
CA GLY A 1069 6.68 -44.75 -26.26
C GLY A 1069 6.61 -45.08 -24.76
N MET A 1070 7.38 -46.04 -24.27
CA MET A 1070 7.48 -46.37 -22.84
C MET A 1070 8.43 -45.39 -22.13
N PRO A 1071 8.06 -44.83 -20.97
CA PRO A 1071 8.94 -43.94 -20.21
C PRO A 1071 10.10 -44.72 -19.55
N ASN A 1072 11.31 -44.17 -19.60
CA ASN A 1072 12.54 -44.74 -19.03
C ASN A 1072 13.45 -43.64 -18.46
N LEU A 1073 14.43 -43.99 -17.63
CA LEU A 1073 15.45 -43.06 -17.10
C LEU A 1073 16.73 -43.10 -17.97
N PRO A 1074 17.36 -41.95 -18.29
CA PRO A 1074 18.65 -41.92 -18.96
C PRO A 1074 19.76 -42.53 -18.08
N PRO A 1075 20.82 -43.12 -18.65
CA PRO A 1075 21.92 -43.71 -17.88
C PRO A 1075 22.68 -42.73 -16.98
N ASP A 1076 22.59 -41.42 -17.26
CA ASP A 1076 23.37 -40.34 -16.66
C ASP A 1076 22.53 -39.32 -15.86
N PHE A 1077 21.35 -39.73 -15.36
CA PHE A 1077 20.52 -38.85 -14.52
C PHE A 1077 21.25 -38.41 -13.23
N THR A 1078 21.03 -37.15 -12.84
CA THR A 1078 21.74 -36.51 -11.73
C THR A 1078 21.02 -36.70 -10.40
N VAL A 1079 21.78 -37.03 -9.35
CA VAL A 1079 21.32 -37.07 -7.95
C VAL A 1079 22.05 -35.98 -7.15
N SER A 1080 21.30 -35.10 -6.48
CA SER A 1080 21.86 -33.98 -5.70
C SER A 1080 22.76 -34.44 -4.54
N ASN A 1081 23.78 -33.64 -4.20
CA ASN A 1081 24.70 -33.94 -3.09
C ASN A 1081 24.19 -33.30 -1.77
N PRO A 1082 24.01 -34.06 -0.66
CA PRO A 1082 23.59 -33.53 0.63
C PRO A 1082 24.50 -32.45 1.24
N LYS A 1083 25.77 -32.37 0.81
CA LYS A 1083 26.70 -31.27 1.15
C LYS A 1083 26.09 -29.91 0.89
N ASP A 1084 25.48 -29.78 -0.28
CA ASP A 1084 25.06 -28.49 -0.82
C ASP A 1084 23.88 -27.96 0.00
N ILE A 1085 23.01 -28.87 0.45
CA ILE A 1085 21.85 -28.56 1.27
C ILE A 1085 22.25 -28.08 2.68
N ILE A 1086 23.18 -28.77 3.35
CA ILE A 1086 23.62 -28.33 4.69
C ILE A 1086 24.47 -27.06 4.58
N SER A 1087 25.32 -26.96 3.55
CA SER A 1087 26.15 -25.76 3.31
C SER A 1087 25.29 -24.52 3.06
N ALA A 1088 24.13 -24.66 2.42
CA ALA A 1088 23.17 -23.59 2.21
C ALA A 1088 22.50 -23.09 3.51
N ARG A 1089 22.49 -23.91 4.59
CA ARG A 1089 21.81 -23.60 5.86
C ARG A 1089 22.75 -23.31 7.02
N LEU A 1090 24.03 -23.63 6.86
CA LEU A 1090 25.07 -23.32 7.84
C LEU A 1090 25.09 -21.85 8.30
N PRO A 1091 24.88 -20.84 7.42
CA PRO A 1091 24.81 -19.45 7.86
C PRO A 1091 23.70 -19.18 8.89
N ASN A 1092 22.55 -19.85 8.79
CA ASN A 1092 21.44 -19.67 9.73
C ASN A 1092 21.73 -20.34 11.08
N ILE A 1093 22.36 -21.51 11.07
CA ILE A 1093 22.80 -22.21 12.30
C ILE A 1093 23.88 -21.40 13.02
N THR A 1094 24.86 -20.86 12.28
CA THR A 1094 25.90 -19.97 12.85
C THR A 1094 25.30 -18.64 13.33
N THR A 1095 24.26 -18.12 12.68
CA THR A 1095 23.53 -16.93 13.17
C THR A 1095 22.84 -17.22 14.49
N PHE A 1096 22.14 -18.35 14.59
CA PHE A 1096 21.51 -18.81 15.84
C PHE A 1096 22.53 -19.06 16.96
N GLU A 1097 23.69 -19.63 16.63
CA GLU A 1097 24.80 -19.79 17.58
C GLU A 1097 25.25 -18.44 18.17
N ASN A 1098 25.51 -17.44 17.32
CA ASN A 1098 25.90 -16.10 17.75
C ASN A 1098 24.82 -15.40 18.57
N GLN A 1099 23.55 -15.55 18.19
CA GLN A 1099 22.41 -15.02 18.94
C GLN A 1099 22.31 -15.68 20.32
N SER A 1100 22.45 -17.00 20.39
CA SER A 1100 22.41 -17.76 21.65
C SER A 1100 23.56 -17.36 22.60
N THR A 1101 24.77 -17.16 22.08
CA THR A 1101 25.90 -16.62 22.88
C THR A 1101 25.60 -15.24 23.44
N THR A 1102 24.95 -14.38 22.64
CA THR A 1102 24.61 -13.02 23.08
C THR A 1102 23.50 -13.04 24.13
N ILE A 1103 22.52 -13.94 23.99
CA ILE A 1103 21.46 -14.15 24.99
C ILE A 1103 22.02 -14.64 26.32
N VAL A 1104 22.97 -15.58 26.31
CA VAL A 1104 23.68 -15.99 27.54
C VAL A 1104 24.38 -14.80 28.19
N SER A 1105 25.07 -13.98 27.39
CA SER A 1105 25.75 -12.79 27.89
C SER A 1105 24.78 -11.75 28.48
N LEU A 1106 23.62 -11.57 27.85
CA LEU A 1106 22.58 -10.66 28.32
C LEU A 1106 21.90 -11.19 29.57
N ALA A 1107 21.57 -12.48 29.60
CA ALA A 1107 20.90 -13.11 30.73
C ALA A 1107 21.83 -13.16 31.96
N ASN A 1108 23.14 -13.37 31.76
CA ASN A 1108 24.16 -13.19 32.81
C ASN A 1108 24.32 -11.73 33.29
N SER A 1109 23.85 -10.75 32.51
CA SER A 1109 23.91 -9.32 32.84
C SER A 1109 22.56 -8.73 33.24
N ASP A 1110 21.52 -9.56 33.41
CA ASP A 1110 20.13 -9.15 33.68
C ASP A 1110 19.53 -8.19 32.62
N LEU A 1111 20.01 -8.30 31.38
CA LEU A 1111 19.62 -7.48 30.23
C LEU A 1111 18.83 -8.27 29.17
N TYR A 1112 18.51 -9.54 29.44
CA TYR A 1112 17.70 -10.37 28.54
C TYR A 1112 16.22 -10.16 28.86
N LEU A 1113 15.46 -9.66 27.89
CA LEU A 1113 14.08 -9.17 28.04
C LEU A 1113 13.01 -10.28 27.98
N GLY A 1114 13.39 -11.55 28.16
CA GLY A 1114 12.49 -12.71 28.05
C GLY A 1114 12.76 -13.75 29.14
N ASP A 1115 11.87 -14.74 29.28
CA ASP A 1115 12.09 -15.78 30.28
C ASP A 1115 13.26 -16.70 29.87
N THR A 1116 14.23 -16.87 30.77
CA THR A 1116 15.36 -17.78 30.55
C THR A 1116 14.91 -19.23 30.41
N ILE A 1117 13.77 -19.61 31.00
CA ILE A 1117 13.18 -20.95 30.82
C ILE A 1117 12.65 -21.15 29.39
N ASP A 1118 12.18 -20.09 28.74
CA ASP A 1118 11.75 -20.12 27.34
C ASP A 1118 12.94 -20.25 26.40
N VAL A 1119 14.11 -19.70 26.77
CA VAL A 1119 15.36 -19.94 26.03
C VAL A 1119 15.77 -21.41 26.14
N VAL A 1120 15.74 -21.97 27.36
CA VAL A 1120 16.07 -23.39 27.58
C VAL A 1120 15.12 -24.28 26.77
N ASP A 1121 13.81 -24.06 26.87
CA ASP A 1121 12.81 -24.88 26.18
C ASP A 1121 12.85 -24.70 24.67
N GLY A 1122 12.89 -23.45 24.19
CA GLY A 1122 12.91 -23.13 22.77
C GLY A 1122 14.18 -23.64 22.07
N ALA A 1123 15.35 -23.48 22.69
CA ALA A 1123 16.62 -23.88 22.09
C ALA A 1123 16.89 -25.39 22.17
N SER A 1124 16.42 -26.07 23.23
CA SER A 1124 16.82 -27.44 23.57
C SER A 1124 16.66 -28.42 22.41
N LEU A 1125 15.51 -28.39 21.75
CA LEU A 1125 15.18 -29.33 20.68
C LEU A 1125 16.07 -29.09 19.45
N LEU A 1126 16.18 -27.84 19.02
CA LEU A 1126 17.01 -27.45 17.88
C LEU A 1126 18.47 -27.86 18.08
N VAL A 1127 19.05 -27.53 19.24
CA VAL A 1127 20.46 -27.83 19.55
C VAL A 1127 20.72 -29.34 19.57
N LEU A 1128 19.86 -30.12 20.25
CA LEU A 1128 20.02 -31.57 20.34
C LEU A 1128 19.84 -32.25 18.98
N MET A 1129 18.94 -31.75 18.14
CA MET A 1129 18.73 -32.27 16.78
C MET A 1129 19.91 -31.96 15.86
N VAL A 1130 20.46 -30.73 15.90
CA VAL A 1130 21.69 -30.38 15.16
C VAL A 1130 22.86 -31.27 15.58
N SER A 1131 23.03 -31.49 16.89
CA SER A 1131 24.06 -32.36 17.44
C SER A 1131 23.92 -33.82 16.94
N ASN A 1132 22.72 -34.39 17.03
CA ASN A 1132 22.40 -35.74 16.56
C ASN A 1132 22.60 -35.89 15.03
N SER A 1133 22.26 -34.87 14.23
CA SER A 1133 22.50 -34.86 12.79
C SER A 1133 23.99 -34.96 12.45
N ILE A 1134 24.84 -34.22 13.15
CA ILE A 1134 26.28 -34.17 12.89
C ILE A 1134 26.98 -35.45 13.40
N ALA A 1135 26.51 -36.01 14.51
CA ALA A 1135 26.94 -37.33 14.97
C ALA A 1135 26.58 -38.45 13.97
N SER A 1136 25.40 -38.36 13.36
CA SER A 1136 24.96 -39.28 12.30
C SER A 1136 25.84 -39.18 11.04
N MET A 1137 26.24 -37.96 10.64
CA MET A 1137 27.17 -37.75 9.53
C MET A 1137 28.50 -38.49 9.72
N LYS A 1138 29.09 -38.42 10.91
CA LYS A 1138 30.31 -39.15 11.25
C LYS A 1138 30.13 -40.66 11.22
N SER A 1139 28.94 -41.13 11.59
CA SER A 1139 28.59 -42.55 11.50
C SER A 1139 28.54 -43.04 10.05
N VAL A 1140 27.97 -42.25 9.14
CA VAL A 1140 27.98 -42.55 7.68
C VAL A 1140 29.41 -42.58 7.14
N GLU A 1141 30.26 -41.62 7.52
CA GLU A 1141 31.68 -41.58 7.14
C GLU A 1141 32.43 -42.86 7.57
N LYS A 1142 32.13 -43.36 8.77
CA LYS A 1142 32.72 -44.58 9.32
C LYS A 1142 32.17 -45.84 8.62
N ILE A 1143 30.86 -45.93 8.38
CA ILE A 1143 30.20 -47.09 7.77
C ILE A 1143 30.58 -47.25 6.29
N GLY A 1144 30.77 -46.14 5.56
CA GLY A 1144 31.21 -46.15 4.16
C GLY A 1144 32.57 -46.82 3.93
N THR A 1145 33.38 -46.99 4.98
CA THR A 1145 34.65 -47.72 4.90
C THR A 1145 34.52 -49.25 5.00
N GLU A 1146 33.36 -49.81 5.39
CA GLU A 1146 33.15 -51.26 5.61
C GLU A 1146 32.04 -51.92 4.75
N TYR A 1147 31.45 -51.22 3.77
CA TYR A 1147 30.48 -51.71 2.76
C TYR A 1147 29.52 -52.84 3.21
N HIS A 1148 28.58 -52.49 4.09
CA HIS A 1148 27.40 -53.31 4.39
C HIS A 1148 26.14 -52.58 3.92
N LYS A 1149 25.50 -53.08 2.85
CA LYS A 1149 24.37 -52.45 2.14
C LYS A 1149 23.22 -52.02 3.08
N GLU A 1150 22.80 -52.89 4.00
CA GLU A 1150 21.72 -52.59 4.96
C GLU A 1150 22.10 -51.52 6.02
N GLN A 1151 23.37 -51.46 6.44
CA GLN A 1151 23.83 -50.46 7.42
C GLN A 1151 24.01 -49.08 6.79
N VAL A 1152 24.43 -49.04 5.52
CA VAL A 1152 24.51 -47.82 4.72
C VAL A 1152 23.11 -47.27 4.48
N GLU A 1153 22.12 -48.10 4.14
CA GLU A 1153 20.72 -47.68 3.95
C GLU A 1153 20.11 -47.06 5.22
N GLN A 1154 20.30 -47.68 6.39
CA GLN A 1154 19.81 -47.12 7.66
C GLN A 1154 20.54 -45.83 8.06
N ALA A 1155 21.85 -45.75 7.83
CA ALA A 1155 22.63 -44.56 8.12
C ALA A 1155 22.25 -43.39 7.19
N ILE A 1156 21.99 -43.67 5.91
CA ILE A 1156 21.46 -42.71 4.93
C ILE A 1156 20.06 -42.23 5.34
N LEU A 1157 19.17 -43.16 5.73
CA LEU A 1157 17.83 -42.80 6.21
C LEU A 1157 17.86 -41.92 7.46
N LEU A 1158 18.67 -42.28 8.46
CA LEU A 1158 18.83 -41.48 9.68
C LEU A 1158 19.41 -40.09 9.37
N PHE A 1159 20.43 -40.04 8.53
CA PHE A 1159 21.06 -38.78 8.10
C PHE A 1159 20.08 -37.88 7.35
N VAL A 1160 19.40 -38.39 6.32
CA VAL A 1160 18.45 -37.62 5.50
C VAL A 1160 17.26 -37.14 6.33
N SER A 1161 16.78 -37.96 7.27
CA SER A 1161 15.64 -37.61 8.14
C SER A 1161 16.01 -36.51 9.13
N ALA A 1162 17.20 -36.56 9.69
CA ALA A 1162 17.70 -35.52 10.58
C ALA A 1162 17.93 -34.19 9.83
N LEU A 1163 18.31 -34.26 8.55
CA LEU A 1163 18.51 -33.11 7.65
C LEU A 1163 17.19 -32.41 7.27
N LEU A 1164 16.13 -33.18 7.03
CA LEU A 1164 14.79 -32.66 6.72
C LEU A 1164 14.17 -31.85 7.87
N LEU A 1165 14.49 -32.22 9.11
CA LEU A 1165 13.99 -31.54 10.29
C LEU A 1165 14.71 -30.20 10.57
N LEU A 1166 15.85 -29.94 9.93
CA LEU A 1166 16.56 -28.66 10.00
C LEU A 1166 15.97 -27.60 9.04
N ILE A 1167 14.93 -27.94 8.27
CA ILE A 1167 14.33 -27.07 7.24
C ILE A 1167 12.99 -26.54 7.76
N PRO A 1168 12.87 -25.23 8.07
CA PRO A 1168 11.61 -24.64 8.51
C PRO A 1168 10.52 -24.70 7.43
N GLY A 1169 9.27 -24.95 7.82
CA GLY A 1169 8.11 -24.53 7.02
C GLY A 1169 7.89 -25.23 5.67
N LEU A 1170 7.85 -26.56 5.63
CA LEU A 1170 7.52 -27.35 4.43
C LEU A 1170 6.12 -27.09 3.82
N GLY A 1171 5.30 -26.21 4.40
CA GLY A 1171 3.97 -25.85 3.90
C GLY A 1171 3.94 -24.71 2.88
N GLU A 1172 4.95 -23.83 2.83
CA GLU A 1172 4.94 -22.63 1.97
C GLU A 1172 6.05 -22.62 0.89
N ILE A 1173 6.97 -23.59 0.89
CA ILE A 1173 8.14 -23.62 -0.01
C ILE A 1173 8.25 -24.95 -0.77
N ALA A 1174 7.12 -25.46 -1.25
CA ALA A 1174 7.07 -26.71 -2.01
C ALA A 1174 7.80 -26.68 -3.36
N ASP A 1175 8.26 -25.51 -3.83
CA ASP A 1175 8.93 -25.34 -5.13
C ASP A 1175 10.46 -25.17 -5.07
N SER A 1176 11.10 -25.39 -3.91
CA SER A 1176 12.57 -25.38 -3.88
C SER A 1176 13.13 -26.70 -4.40
N VAL A 1177 13.91 -26.63 -5.49
CA VAL A 1177 14.59 -27.76 -6.16
C VAL A 1177 15.35 -28.67 -5.18
N GLU A 1178 15.83 -28.10 -4.07
CA GLU A 1178 16.59 -28.79 -3.01
C GLU A 1178 15.75 -29.74 -2.14
N LEU A 1179 14.53 -29.33 -1.78
CA LEU A 1179 13.61 -30.14 -0.97
C LEU A 1179 13.01 -31.30 -1.77
N THR A 1180 12.73 -31.03 -3.04
CA THR A 1180 12.25 -32.01 -4.01
C THR A 1180 13.29 -33.13 -4.13
N SER A 1181 14.57 -32.85 -4.37
CA SER A 1181 15.61 -33.90 -4.47
C SER A 1181 15.72 -34.84 -3.26
N ILE A 1182 15.49 -34.34 -2.04
CA ILE A 1182 15.59 -35.13 -0.81
C ILE A 1182 14.34 -35.98 -0.59
N ALA A 1183 13.15 -35.40 -0.80
CA ALA A 1183 11.88 -36.13 -0.74
C ALA A 1183 11.83 -37.23 -1.82
N ILE A 1184 12.33 -36.92 -3.02
CA ILE A 1184 12.50 -37.87 -4.12
C ILE A 1184 13.40 -39.03 -3.68
N THR A 1185 14.54 -38.75 -3.04
CA THR A 1185 15.46 -39.78 -2.57
C THR A 1185 14.81 -40.72 -1.54
N LEU A 1186 14.04 -40.17 -0.59
CA LEU A 1186 13.33 -40.97 0.41
C LEU A 1186 12.18 -41.80 -0.20
N ARG A 1187 11.45 -41.27 -1.19
CA ARG A 1187 10.39 -42.02 -1.90
C ARG A 1187 10.96 -43.15 -2.74
N ALA A 1188 12.10 -42.92 -3.41
CA ALA A 1188 12.81 -43.96 -4.13
C ALA A 1188 13.28 -45.10 -3.19
N ILE A 1189 13.91 -44.76 -2.06
CA ILE A 1189 14.38 -45.74 -1.06
C ILE A 1189 13.20 -46.45 -0.36
N GLY A 1190 12.13 -45.72 -0.02
CA GLY A 1190 10.94 -46.25 0.66
C GLY A 1190 10.11 -47.21 -0.20
N ALA A 1191 10.11 -47.04 -1.53
CA ALA A 1191 9.46 -47.98 -2.45
C ALA A 1191 10.12 -49.37 -2.48
N ALA A 1192 11.34 -49.55 -1.93
CA ALA A 1192 12.03 -50.83 -1.81
C ALA A 1192 11.91 -51.54 -0.44
N GLY A 1193 11.37 -50.90 0.62
CA GLY A 1193 11.27 -51.57 1.93
C GLY A 1193 10.48 -50.82 3.02
N ASP A 1194 9.84 -51.61 3.91
CA ASP A 1194 8.91 -51.15 4.96
C ASP A 1194 9.51 -50.18 6.00
N ALA A 1195 10.84 -50.08 6.12
CA ALA A 1195 11.49 -49.20 7.10
C ALA A 1195 11.43 -47.70 6.74
N GLY A 1196 11.35 -47.36 5.45
CA GLY A 1196 11.35 -45.96 4.97
C GLY A 1196 10.03 -45.23 5.20
N PHE A 1197 8.90 -45.95 5.17
CA PHE A 1197 7.57 -45.36 5.37
C PHE A 1197 7.32 -44.87 6.80
N GLY A 1198 7.93 -45.51 7.80
CA GLY A 1198 7.79 -45.08 9.20
C GLY A 1198 8.41 -43.70 9.47
N ILE A 1199 9.51 -43.38 8.79
CA ILE A 1199 10.23 -42.12 8.97
C ILE A 1199 9.69 -41.03 8.02
N TYR A 1200 9.35 -41.38 6.77
CA TYR A 1200 8.58 -40.48 5.90
C TYR A 1200 7.23 -40.10 6.53
N GLY A 1201 6.57 -41.04 7.21
CA GLY A 1201 5.33 -40.79 7.95
C GLY A 1201 5.49 -39.79 9.10
N VAL A 1202 6.69 -39.61 9.67
CA VAL A 1202 6.99 -38.60 10.70
C VAL A 1202 7.29 -37.23 10.08
N VAL A 1203 7.92 -37.21 8.90
CA VAL A 1203 8.24 -35.96 8.17
C VAL A 1203 7.02 -35.42 7.39
N SER A 1204 6.14 -36.31 6.91
CA SER A 1204 4.87 -35.95 6.26
C SER A 1204 3.69 -35.84 7.23
N ALA A 1205 3.85 -36.34 8.47
CA ALA A 1205 2.97 -35.95 9.57
C ALA A 1205 3.21 -34.47 9.86
N LYS A 1206 2.15 -33.68 9.72
CA LYS A 1206 2.07 -32.28 10.10
C LYS A 1206 2.23 -32.10 11.62
N ASP A 1207 3.39 -32.40 12.20
CA ASP A 1207 3.67 -32.05 13.59
C ASP A 1207 4.11 -30.57 13.61
N ALA A 1208 3.09 -29.71 13.63
CA ALA A 1208 3.23 -28.24 13.62
C ALA A 1208 4.25 -27.72 14.65
N GLY A 1209 4.41 -28.41 15.79
CA GLY A 1209 5.31 -28.00 16.86
C GLY A 1209 6.80 -27.97 16.48
N VAL A 1210 7.32 -28.96 15.73
CA VAL A 1210 8.75 -28.98 15.36
C VAL A 1210 9.04 -27.90 14.31
N GLY A 1211 8.18 -27.78 13.30
CA GLY A 1211 8.30 -26.76 12.26
C GLY A 1211 8.24 -25.33 12.82
N GLU A 1212 7.38 -25.08 13.81
CA GLU A 1212 7.27 -23.79 14.48
C GLU A 1212 8.53 -23.41 15.27
N ILE A 1213 9.16 -24.36 15.98
CA ILE A 1213 10.42 -24.12 16.72
C ILE A 1213 11.53 -23.71 15.76
N PHE A 1214 11.70 -24.46 14.67
CA PHE A 1214 12.74 -24.20 13.68
C PHE A 1214 12.48 -22.91 12.90
N LEU A 1215 11.23 -22.60 12.59
CA LEU A 1215 10.86 -21.34 11.94
C LEU A 1215 11.09 -20.13 12.85
N ALA A 1216 10.72 -20.25 14.13
CA ALA A 1216 10.93 -19.20 15.11
C ALA A 1216 12.43 -18.91 15.32
N LEU A 1217 13.28 -19.93 15.33
CA LEU A 1217 14.70 -19.77 15.68
C LEU A 1217 15.66 -19.66 14.48
N LEU A 1218 15.30 -20.17 13.30
CA LEU A 1218 16.16 -20.17 12.09
C LEU A 1218 15.55 -19.45 10.87
N GLY A 1219 14.35 -18.87 11.00
CA GLY A 1219 13.54 -18.29 9.91
C GLY A 1219 14.07 -17.03 9.21
N GLY A 1220 15.32 -16.62 9.48
CA GLY A 1220 16.02 -15.61 8.69
C GLY A 1220 15.67 -14.16 9.04
N LEU A 1221 16.31 -13.65 10.09
CA LEU A 1221 16.52 -12.22 10.33
C LEU A 1221 17.98 -12.06 10.77
N GLY A 1222 18.66 -11.05 10.23
CA GLY A 1222 20.11 -10.90 10.35
C GLY A 1222 20.60 -10.62 11.78
N ILE A 1223 21.91 -10.40 11.92
CA ILE A 1223 22.65 -10.24 13.19
C ILE A 1223 22.13 -9.09 14.10
N LEU A 1224 21.16 -8.29 13.67
CA LEU A 1224 20.59 -7.14 14.41
C LEU A 1224 19.28 -7.44 15.20
N ASP A 1225 18.85 -8.70 15.28
CA ASP A 1225 17.48 -9.06 15.69
C ASP A 1225 17.28 -9.43 17.18
N MET A 1226 18.13 -8.94 18.09
CA MET A 1226 18.03 -9.28 19.53
C MET A 1226 16.75 -8.78 20.21
N LEU A 1227 16.06 -7.78 19.65
CA LEU A 1227 14.79 -7.26 20.16
C LEU A 1227 13.61 -8.24 19.97
N ARG A 1228 13.70 -9.13 18.96
CA ARG A 1228 12.68 -10.15 18.69
C ARG A 1228 12.99 -11.48 19.37
N ALA A 1229 14.23 -11.67 19.83
CA ALA A 1229 14.68 -12.92 20.42
C ALA A 1229 13.77 -13.42 21.56
N PRO A 1230 13.36 -12.61 22.56
CA PRO A 1230 12.41 -13.05 23.59
C PRO A 1230 11.12 -13.65 23.03
N GLY A 1231 10.48 -12.98 22.06
CA GLY A 1231 9.24 -13.46 21.44
C GLY A 1231 9.44 -14.71 20.57
N LEU A 1232 10.57 -14.83 19.89
CA LEU A 1232 10.92 -16.01 19.10
C LEU A 1232 11.20 -17.23 19.99
N PHE A 1233 11.94 -17.04 21.10
CA PHE A 1233 12.19 -18.11 22.08
C PHE A 1233 10.92 -18.49 22.84
N ALA A 1234 10.04 -17.54 23.20
CA ALA A 1234 8.75 -17.84 23.81
C ALA A 1234 7.84 -18.64 22.87
N LYS A 1235 7.80 -18.29 21.58
CA LYS A 1235 7.07 -19.04 20.55
C LYS A 1235 7.62 -20.47 20.40
N ALA A 1236 8.93 -20.61 20.32
CA ALA A 1236 9.60 -21.92 20.25
C ALA A 1236 9.36 -22.74 21.54
N ALA A 1237 9.43 -22.13 22.71
CA ALA A 1237 9.18 -22.78 23.99
C ALA A 1237 7.76 -23.30 24.10
N LYS A 1238 6.76 -22.51 23.68
CA LYS A 1238 5.35 -22.91 23.63
C LYS A 1238 5.16 -24.14 22.74
N ALA A 1239 5.71 -24.10 21.54
CA ALA A 1239 5.66 -25.21 20.59
C ALA A 1239 6.36 -26.46 21.17
N ARG A 1240 7.50 -26.29 21.85
CA ARG A 1240 8.22 -27.39 22.50
C ARG A 1240 7.41 -28.01 23.65
N ARG A 1241 6.84 -27.19 24.54
CA ARG A 1241 6.05 -27.66 25.69
C ARG A 1241 4.77 -28.39 25.27
N ALA A 1242 4.25 -28.10 24.08
CA ALA A 1242 3.08 -28.79 23.52
C ALA A 1242 3.38 -30.21 23.02
N MET A 1243 4.65 -30.61 22.88
CA MET A 1243 5.04 -31.94 22.41
C MET A 1243 5.00 -32.97 23.53
N ASP A 1244 4.37 -34.12 23.28
CA ASP A 1244 4.32 -35.21 24.25
C ASP A 1244 5.57 -36.12 24.20
N ALA A 1245 5.71 -37.03 25.18
CA ALA A 1245 6.85 -37.95 25.25
C ALA A 1245 6.91 -38.94 24.07
N GLY A 1246 5.77 -39.21 23.42
CA GLY A 1246 5.69 -39.99 22.19
C GLY A 1246 6.23 -39.22 20.99
N ASP A 1247 5.89 -37.93 20.87
CA ASP A 1247 6.38 -37.04 19.82
C ASP A 1247 7.90 -36.85 19.90
N ILE A 1248 8.42 -36.62 21.10
CA ILE A 1248 9.87 -36.51 21.32
C ILE A 1248 10.58 -37.84 21.04
N ALA A 1249 9.96 -38.99 21.35
CA ALA A 1249 10.54 -40.30 21.09
C ALA A 1249 10.67 -40.62 19.59
N LYS A 1250 9.81 -40.06 18.74
CA LYS A 1250 9.90 -40.21 17.27
C LYS A 1250 11.13 -39.50 16.68
N LEU A 1251 11.71 -38.53 17.40
CA LEU A 1251 12.86 -37.73 16.95
C LEU A 1251 14.23 -38.37 17.23
N GLY A 1252 14.25 -39.53 17.89
CA GLY A 1252 15.47 -40.32 18.15
C GLY A 1252 15.83 -40.43 19.62
N ASN A 1253 16.58 -41.48 19.96
CA ASN A 1253 16.92 -41.81 21.35
C ASN A 1253 17.83 -40.78 22.02
N GLU A 1254 18.74 -40.14 21.26
CA GLU A 1254 19.64 -39.12 21.78
C GLU A 1254 18.89 -37.83 22.14
N VAL A 1255 18.00 -37.36 21.25
CA VAL A 1255 17.13 -36.19 21.49
C VAL A 1255 16.23 -36.45 22.69
N LYS A 1256 15.59 -37.62 22.74
CA LYS A 1256 14.76 -38.04 23.88
C LYS A 1256 15.53 -38.05 25.20
N GLY A 1257 16.76 -38.57 25.20
CA GLY A 1257 17.61 -38.62 26.37
C GLY A 1257 18.00 -37.24 26.88
N GLY A 1258 18.48 -36.36 25.98
CA GLY A 1258 18.89 -35.00 26.33
C GLY A 1258 17.72 -34.13 26.81
N ILE A 1259 16.55 -34.27 26.19
CA ILE A 1259 15.33 -33.58 26.64
C ILE A 1259 14.92 -34.05 28.04
N ALA A 1260 14.90 -35.36 28.30
CA ALA A 1260 14.55 -35.87 29.63
C ALA A 1260 15.53 -35.41 30.72
N GLN A 1261 16.81 -35.24 30.36
CA GLN A 1261 17.84 -34.69 31.25
C GLN A 1261 17.57 -33.21 31.57
N ILE A 1262 17.24 -32.39 30.56
CA ILE A 1262 16.88 -30.97 30.75
C ILE A 1262 15.63 -30.83 31.62
N ASP A 1263 14.58 -31.60 31.34
CA ASP A 1263 13.33 -31.57 32.11
C ASP A 1263 13.56 -31.94 33.59
N LYS A 1264 14.45 -32.90 33.86
CA LYS A 1264 14.86 -33.27 35.22
C LYS A 1264 15.60 -32.14 35.93
N LEU A 1265 16.51 -31.45 35.24
CA LEU A 1265 17.30 -30.35 35.83
C LEU A 1265 16.44 -29.10 36.08
N LYS A 1266 15.50 -28.80 35.19
CA LYS A 1266 14.52 -27.71 35.37
C LYS A 1266 13.68 -27.87 36.63
N GLN A 1267 13.35 -29.11 37.04
CA GLN A 1267 12.57 -29.36 38.27
C GLN A 1267 13.30 -28.97 39.57
N LEU A 1268 14.61 -28.66 39.49
CA LEU A 1268 15.40 -28.20 40.63
C LEU A 1268 15.39 -26.66 40.78
N CYS A 1269 14.67 -25.93 39.93
CA CYS A 1269 14.57 -24.46 39.92
C CYS A 1269 13.50 -23.88 40.88
N HIS A 1270 13.08 -24.63 41.91
CA HIS A 1270 11.99 -24.25 42.83
C HIS A 1270 12.47 -23.70 44.17
#